data_AF-A0A960RMP0-F1
#
_entry.id   AF-A0A960RMP0-F1
#
_cell.length_a   1.000
_cell.length_b   1.000
_cell.length_c   1.000
_cell.angle_alpha   90.00
_cell.angle_beta   90.00
_cell.angle_gamma   90.00
#
_symmetry.space_group_name_H-M   'P 1'
#
loop_
_entity.id
_entity.type
_entity.pdbx_description
1 polymer ?
#
loop_
_entity_poly.entity_id
_entity_poly.type
_entity_poly.pdbx_seq_one_letter_code
_entity_poly.pdbx_strand_id
1 'polypeptide(L)'
;MSKSNSCQIKERYVKIDFLKIKAASPLKHSHPGFDSYVASMEKLIRETIPESVIAIHEASYFIPVDISFQKLENALPLINLTEAKDAPCTLSLTVLVREEHAHGMGRFLCDMISQKLLPGKTAMPITFLRSLSFKFIVRPQKRYYVIELFIEIESLKDLVTIKKNFPSFEEEARLTILGVEKARQIVLSKGHTMQEKATILFENLTSLIKNPYEYSMGSIFSDVQKLILKATHDHNPNKIPDHILPYLDAKPQVFDHIIFKEMEKISVLFHDDFATKRPLNYLSKILSYLYLFRKIATYSTKARPSERHLSLKILKTTVSKSPIVALLISVNLDPLSEMLEVADIIKAISKFVPNLELVPGSNVIDEQGKEGIRLLYFEMKKNHDLPFKSKEIKLLKKRLQKEIKKAIHSKTSTTLSTNEKEVRSIISLNKELSTINDPPQAIIQFHGEKEGFFHFSAIVARVQKPHSEELILTSTPPISIRKQERKISGILDHRFLKETYIYQMTVRKEGKNIKEARSLIFAFLKKYLHNLRDFNGGMITRTYENLSRLKELLNAKTHDELIESYFYSITPSYQQGLIPPEILQKHFEISLKALDQDFLLEKTHIFKTAAENQILFSIVSTNEKEIKQLQKEPSLASDGIASISMKIFDLNLLGYIIPYSEIDAIETVDGLTTFV
;
A
#
# COMPACT_ATOMS: atom_id res chain seq x y z
N MET A 1 88.50 -32.58 1.29
CA MET A 1 88.50 -31.40 2.18
C MET A 1 87.91 -30.22 1.42
N SER A 2 86.59 -30.03 1.51
CA SER A 2 85.86 -28.95 0.86
C SER A 2 85.19 -28.10 1.93
N LYS A 3 85.51 -26.80 1.96
CA LYS A 3 84.96 -25.80 2.87
C LYS A 3 83.46 -25.63 2.62
N SER A 4 82.64 -25.86 3.64
CA SER A 4 81.22 -25.52 3.67
C SER A 4 81.05 -24.06 4.08
N ASN A 5 80.68 -23.20 3.13
CA ASN A 5 80.16 -21.86 3.41
C ASN A 5 78.72 -21.97 3.92
N SER A 6 78.51 -21.71 5.21
CA SER A 6 77.19 -21.50 5.79
C SER A 6 76.67 -20.11 5.41
N CYS A 7 75.86 -20.04 4.35
CA CYS A 7 75.10 -18.84 4.00
C CYS A 7 73.88 -18.75 4.94
N GLN A 8 73.95 -17.92 5.98
CA GLN A 8 72.80 -17.56 6.79
C GLN A 8 71.79 -16.78 5.94
N ILE A 9 70.71 -17.45 5.52
CA ILE A 9 69.51 -16.76 5.01
C ILE A 9 68.82 -16.16 6.23
N LYS A 10 69.01 -14.86 6.47
CA LYS A 10 68.12 -14.09 7.34
C LYS A 10 66.75 -14.05 6.66
N GLU A 11 65.83 -14.90 7.10
CA GLU A 11 64.41 -14.78 6.76
C GLU A 11 63.92 -13.40 7.20
N ARG A 12 63.73 -12.49 6.23
CA ARG A 12 63.04 -11.22 6.44
C ARG A 12 61.55 -11.53 6.62
N TYR A 13 61.11 -11.68 7.87
CA TYR A 13 59.70 -11.69 8.19
C TYR A 13 59.11 -10.29 7.89
N VAL A 14 58.33 -10.19 6.82
CA VAL A 14 57.56 -8.97 6.52
C VAL A 14 56.31 -9.01 7.40
N LYS A 15 56.23 -8.09 8.37
CA LYS A 15 54.99 -7.82 9.13
C LYS A 15 53.94 -7.31 8.13
N ILE A 16 53.10 -8.19 7.61
CA ILE A 16 52.04 -7.81 6.68
C ILE A 16 50.99 -7.04 7.48
N ASP A 17 50.84 -5.77 7.15
CA ASP A 17 49.79 -4.94 7.73
C ASP A 17 48.44 -5.31 7.12
N PHE A 18 47.64 -6.07 7.88
CA PHE A 18 46.37 -6.64 7.42
C PHE A 18 45.31 -5.60 7.06
N LEU A 19 45.46 -4.37 7.55
CA LEU A 19 44.49 -3.28 7.35
C LEU A 19 44.94 -2.27 6.29
N LYS A 20 46.08 -2.52 5.62
CA LYS A 20 46.55 -1.64 4.56
C LYS A 20 45.59 -1.64 3.37
N ILE A 21 45.21 -0.45 2.91
CA ILE A 21 44.19 -0.28 1.87
C ILE A 21 44.77 0.22 0.56
N LYS A 22 44.00 0.02 -0.51
CA LYS A 22 44.20 0.64 -1.82
C LYS A 22 42.88 1.17 -2.34
N ALA A 23 42.86 2.39 -2.86
CA ALA A 23 41.68 2.95 -3.51
C ALA A 23 41.24 2.07 -4.69
N ALA A 24 39.93 1.84 -4.83
CA ALA A 24 39.38 0.98 -5.88
C ALA A 24 39.51 1.60 -7.28
N SER A 25 39.50 2.93 -7.36
CA SER A 25 39.70 3.73 -8.57
C SER A 25 40.84 4.74 -8.34
N PRO A 26 42.11 4.32 -8.44
CA PRO A 26 43.23 5.24 -8.26
C PRO A 26 43.24 6.30 -9.37
N LEU A 27 43.61 7.54 -9.01
CA LEU A 27 43.93 8.56 -10.00
C LEU A 27 45.09 8.07 -10.88
N LYS A 28 45.04 8.37 -12.18
CA LYS A 28 46.06 7.93 -13.16
C LYS A 28 47.46 8.47 -12.86
N HIS A 29 47.56 9.50 -12.03
CA HIS A 29 48.81 10.12 -11.60
C HIS A 29 48.85 10.22 -10.07
N SER A 30 50.02 9.93 -9.48
CA SER A 30 50.25 10.05 -8.04
C SER A 30 50.17 11.52 -7.64
N HIS A 31 49.08 11.90 -6.98
CA HIS A 31 48.90 13.22 -6.41
C HIS A 31 49.21 13.14 -4.91
N PRO A 32 50.20 13.88 -4.38
CA PRO A 32 50.59 13.80 -2.96
C PRO A 32 49.41 14.02 -2.00
N GLY A 33 48.48 14.91 -2.36
CA GLY A 33 47.25 15.13 -1.58
C GLY A 33 46.30 13.93 -1.56
N PHE A 34 46.27 13.11 -2.62
CA PHE A 34 45.46 11.90 -2.68
C PHE A 34 46.04 10.78 -1.80
N ASP A 35 47.37 10.65 -1.77
CA ASP A 35 48.03 9.68 -0.90
C ASP A 35 47.82 10.01 0.58
N SER A 36 47.92 11.30 0.95
CA SER A 36 47.56 11.79 2.29
C SER A 36 46.09 11.56 2.61
N TYR A 37 45.19 11.75 1.65
CA TYR A 37 43.76 11.44 1.81
C TYR A 37 43.53 9.96 2.10
N VAL A 38 44.10 9.06 1.29
CA VAL A 38 44.00 7.60 1.47
C VAL A 38 44.60 7.17 2.82
N ALA A 39 45.73 7.74 3.23
CA ALA A 39 46.31 7.48 4.55
C ALA A 39 45.37 7.91 5.68
N SER A 40 44.67 9.05 5.55
CA SER A 40 43.66 9.48 6.52
C SER A 40 42.46 8.52 6.59
N MET A 41 42.03 7.98 5.44
CA MET A 41 40.94 7.00 5.37
C MET A 41 41.38 5.64 5.95
N GLU A 42 42.65 5.25 5.77
CA GLU A 42 43.20 4.05 6.38
C GLU A 42 43.19 4.15 7.91
N LYS A 43 43.60 5.31 8.46
CA LYS A 43 43.52 5.57 9.91
C LYS A 43 42.07 5.45 10.41
N LEU A 44 41.12 6.08 9.71
CA LEU A 44 39.70 6.02 10.04
C LEU A 44 39.18 4.56 10.07
N ILE A 45 39.54 3.74 9.09
CA ILE A 45 39.13 2.33 9.04
C ILE A 45 39.67 1.54 10.23
N ARG A 46 40.92 1.79 10.66
CA ARG A 46 41.50 1.15 11.85
C ARG A 46 40.76 1.51 13.12
N GLU A 47 40.34 2.77 13.26
CA GLU A 47 39.55 3.26 14.39
C GLU A 47 38.12 2.72 14.38
N THR A 48 37.57 2.40 13.19
CA THR A 48 36.19 1.93 13.04
C THR A 48 36.02 0.44 13.35
N ILE A 49 37.01 -0.39 13.01
CA ILE A 49 36.90 -1.84 13.17
C ILE A 49 37.21 -2.22 14.63
N PRO A 50 36.29 -2.91 15.35
CA PRO A 50 36.53 -3.30 16.74
C PRO A 50 37.75 -4.21 16.90
N GLU A 51 38.48 -4.03 18.01
CA GLU A 51 39.62 -4.90 18.34
C GLU A 51 39.22 -6.38 18.43
N SER A 52 37.98 -6.70 18.82
CA SER A 52 37.47 -8.07 18.85
C SER A 52 37.35 -8.75 17.47
N VAL A 53 37.24 -7.95 16.40
CA VAL A 53 37.19 -8.42 15.01
C VAL A 53 38.61 -8.62 14.46
N ILE A 54 39.54 -7.75 14.89
CA ILE A 54 40.94 -7.77 14.45
C ILE A 54 41.80 -8.68 15.32
N ALA A 55 41.39 -8.97 16.57
CA ALA A 55 42.16 -9.54 17.67
C ALA A 55 43.32 -10.41 17.18
N ILE A 56 44.45 -9.75 17.03
CA ILE A 56 45.71 -10.40 16.71
C ILE A 56 46.16 -10.96 18.05
N HIS A 57 45.96 -12.26 18.29
CA HIS A 57 46.69 -12.89 19.38
C HIS A 57 48.17 -12.74 19.05
N GLU A 58 48.86 -11.83 19.73
CA GLU A 58 50.30 -11.59 19.61
C GLU A 58 51.12 -12.87 19.83
N ALA A 59 50.51 -13.92 20.40
CA ALA A 59 51.09 -15.23 20.64
C ALA A 59 51.07 -16.20 19.42
N SER A 60 50.50 -15.84 18.27
CA SER A 60 50.38 -16.76 17.13
C SER A 60 50.76 -16.09 15.82
N TYR A 61 51.96 -16.40 15.31
CA TYR A 61 52.50 -15.94 14.02
C TYR A 61 51.67 -16.35 12.79
N PHE A 62 50.56 -17.07 12.97
CA PHE A 62 49.63 -17.47 11.92
C PHE A 62 48.20 -17.33 12.42
N ILE A 63 47.56 -16.20 12.11
CA ILE A 63 46.10 -16.13 12.05
C ILE A 63 45.72 -16.38 10.59
N PRO A 64 44.84 -17.35 10.28
CA PRO A 64 44.31 -17.48 8.94
C PRO A 64 43.55 -16.19 8.61
N VAL A 65 44.11 -15.40 7.69
CA VAL A 65 43.54 -14.14 7.18
C VAL A 65 42.05 -14.29 6.90
N ASP A 66 41.65 -15.44 6.39
CA ASP A 66 40.26 -15.77 6.08
C ASP A 66 39.32 -15.71 7.29
N ILE A 67 39.75 -16.12 8.48
CA ILE A 67 38.91 -16.11 9.69
C ILE A 67 38.65 -14.67 10.15
N SER A 68 39.67 -13.82 10.18
CA SER A 68 39.51 -12.41 10.58
C SER A 68 38.64 -11.64 9.58
N PHE A 69 38.83 -11.87 8.28
CA PHE A 69 37.94 -11.30 7.27
C PHE A 69 36.53 -11.88 7.35
N GLN A 70 36.35 -13.16 7.71
CA GLN A 70 35.01 -13.72 7.93
C GLN A 70 34.32 -13.06 9.14
N LYS A 71 35.05 -12.81 10.23
CA LYS A 71 34.54 -12.03 11.37
C LYS A 71 34.16 -10.61 10.97
N LEU A 72 34.99 -9.92 10.19
CA LEU A 72 34.69 -8.59 9.65
C LEU A 72 33.42 -8.63 8.80
N GLU A 73 33.30 -9.57 7.87
CA GLU A 73 32.13 -9.71 7.00
C GLU A 73 30.83 -10.00 7.77
N ASN A 74 30.93 -10.67 8.90
CA ASN A 74 29.80 -10.92 9.80
C ASN A 74 29.45 -9.69 10.66
N ALA A 75 30.42 -8.81 10.93
CA ALA A 75 30.23 -7.61 11.72
C ALA A 75 29.64 -6.44 10.91
N LEU A 76 29.89 -6.40 9.59
CA LEU A 76 29.35 -5.37 8.70
C LEU A 76 27.80 -5.37 8.63
N PRO A 77 27.17 -4.19 8.47
CA PRO A 77 27.77 -2.86 8.42
C PRO A 77 28.14 -2.34 9.82
N LEU A 78 29.23 -1.59 9.91
CA LEU A 78 29.68 -0.94 11.16
C LEU A 78 29.28 0.53 11.11
N ILE A 79 28.67 1.04 12.17
CA ILE A 79 28.18 2.42 12.31
C ILE A 79 28.68 2.94 13.65
N ASN A 80 29.55 3.95 13.64
CA ASN A 80 30.14 4.52 14.85
C ASN A 80 29.90 6.03 14.91
N LEU A 81 29.57 6.54 16.08
CA LEU A 81 29.49 7.98 16.37
C LEU A 81 30.55 8.34 17.41
N THR A 82 31.33 9.38 17.16
CA THR A 82 32.30 9.88 18.14
C THR A 82 31.62 10.42 19.39
N GLU A 83 32.21 10.18 20.56
CA GLU A 83 31.72 10.74 21.81
C GLU A 83 32.20 12.18 22.02
N ALA A 84 31.30 13.07 22.43
CA ALA A 84 31.63 14.40 22.93
C ALA A 84 30.91 14.67 24.26
N LYS A 85 31.54 15.43 25.16
CA LYS A 85 30.98 15.76 26.49
C LYS A 85 30.26 17.10 26.51
N ASP A 86 30.78 18.09 25.78
CA ASP A 86 30.31 19.47 25.78
C ASP A 86 29.93 19.96 24.37
N ALA A 87 29.22 21.08 24.28
CA ALA A 87 28.89 21.80 23.04
C ALA A 87 29.30 23.28 23.17
N PRO A 88 29.73 23.96 22.10
CA PRO A 88 29.69 23.51 20.70
C PRO A 88 30.76 22.46 20.37
N CYS A 89 30.41 21.46 19.56
CA CYS A 89 31.33 20.39 19.15
C CYS A 89 31.00 19.85 17.76
N THR A 90 31.95 19.14 17.15
CA THR A 90 31.74 18.41 15.90
C THR A 90 31.75 16.92 16.19
N LEU A 91 30.65 16.24 15.86
CA LEU A 91 30.54 14.79 15.93
C LEU A 91 30.88 14.20 14.57
N SER A 92 31.58 13.07 14.55
CA SER A 92 31.79 12.26 13.35
C SER A 92 30.94 11.01 13.41
N LEU A 93 30.10 10.81 12.38
CA LEU A 93 29.38 9.57 12.11
C LEU A 93 30.10 8.82 10.99
N THR A 94 30.66 7.65 11.31
CA THR A 94 31.38 6.80 10.37
C THR A 94 30.59 5.53 10.05
N VAL A 95 30.49 5.19 8.77
CA VAL A 95 29.81 3.96 8.30
C VAL A 95 30.74 3.18 7.37
N LEU A 96 30.98 1.91 7.68
CA LEU A 96 31.80 0.98 6.89
C LEU A 96 30.96 -0.20 6.39
N VAL A 97 30.98 -0.45 5.08
CA VAL A 97 30.16 -1.45 4.38
C VAL A 97 30.89 -2.13 3.19
N ARG A 98 30.24 -3.11 2.56
CA ARG A 98 30.64 -3.66 1.25
C ARG A 98 30.29 -2.69 0.11
N GLU A 99 31.23 -2.45 -0.81
CA GLU A 99 31.04 -1.46 -1.90
C GLU A 99 29.86 -1.79 -2.81
N GLU A 100 29.67 -3.08 -3.12
CA GLU A 100 28.65 -3.60 -4.03
C GLU A 100 27.23 -3.13 -3.68
N HIS A 101 27.02 -2.65 -2.46
CA HIS A 101 25.74 -2.21 -1.92
C HIS A 101 25.77 -0.80 -1.31
N ALA A 102 26.80 -0.01 -1.58
CA ALA A 102 26.97 1.32 -0.99
C ALA A 102 26.33 2.48 -1.80
N HIS A 103 25.91 2.23 -3.03
CA HIS A 103 25.37 3.28 -3.90
C HIS A 103 24.10 3.93 -3.31
N GLY A 104 24.10 5.25 -3.19
CA GLY A 104 23.00 6.04 -2.60
C GLY A 104 23.09 6.23 -1.07
N MET A 105 24.07 5.61 -0.41
CA MET A 105 24.19 5.61 1.06
C MET A 105 24.41 6.98 1.67
N GLY A 106 25.26 7.83 1.08
CA GLY A 106 25.55 9.15 1.63
C GLY A 106 24.30 10.02 1.75
N ARG A 107 23.48 10.07 0.69
CA ARG A 107 22.21 10.81 0.70
C ARG A 107 21.23 10.26 1.74
N PHE A 108 21.10 8.94 1.80
CA PHE A 108 20.28 8.26 2.80
C PHE A 108 20.68 8.63 4.23
N LEU A 109 21.98 8.59 4.55
CA LEU A 109 22.48 8.95 5.88
C LEU A 109 22.16 10.41 6.22
N CYS A 110 22.35 11.35 5.27
CA CYS A 110 21.97 12.74 5.47
C CYS A 110 20.46 12.88 5.79
N ASP A 111 19.60 12.31 4.96
CA ASP A 111 18.14 12.40 5.14
C ASP A 111 17.69 11.79 6.49
N MET A 112 18.30 10.67 6.88
CA MET A 112 17.99 9.98 8.14
C MET A 112 18.50 10.75 9.37
N ILE A 113 19.66 11.42 9.30
CA ILE A 113 20.15 12.31 10.36
C ILE A 113 19.12 13.41 10.63
N SER A 114 18.61 14.07 9.59
CA SER A 114 17.64 15.15 9.74
C SER A 114 16.28 14.69 10.27
N GLN A 115 15.85 13.47 9.93
CA GLN A 115 14.53 12.98 10.32
C GLN A 115 14.52 12.31 11.70
N LYS A 116 15.58 11.60 12.05
CA LYS A 116 15.61 10.70 13.22
C LYS A 116 16.61 11.13 14.28
N LEU A 117 17.80 11.57 13.88
CA LEU A 117 18.84 11.93 14.84
C LEU A 117 18.61 13.33 15.43
N LEU A 118 18.21 14.29 14.59
CA LEU A 118 17.93 15.68 14.96
C LEU A 118 16.60 16.19 14.35
N PRO A 119 15.44 15.65 14.79
CA PRO A 119 14.15 16.05 14.24
C PRO A 119 13.83 17.52 14.54
N GLY A 120 13.37 18.26 13.52
CA GLY A 120 12.82 19.61 13.66
C GLY A 120 13.78 20.78 13.45
N LYS A 121 15.06 20.52 13.14
CA LYS A 121 15.98 21.59 12.66
C LYS A 121 15.81 21.83 11.16
N THR A 122 15.60 23.09 10.78
CA THR A 122 15.43 23.52 9.38
C THR A 122 16.73 23.57 8.58
N ALA A 123 17.89 23.67 9.24
CA ALA A 123 19.20 23.58 8.63
C ALA A 123 19.85 22.22 8.94
N MET A 124 20.40 21.55 7.91
CA MET A 124 21.21 20.34 8.09
C MET A 124 22.55 20.72 8.75
N PRO A 125 22.88 20.18 9.94
CA PRO A 125 24.13 20.50 10.63
C PRO A 125 25.35 19.76 10.05
N ILE A 126 25.31 19.33 8.78
CA ILE A 126 26.39 18.54 8.18
C ILE A 126 27.35 19.49 7.46
N THR A 127 28.56 19.66 8.00
CA THR A 127 29.56 20.60 7.46
C THR A 127 30.40 19.98 6.36
N PHE A 128 30.78 18.72 6.54
CA PHE A 128 31.72 18.04 5.65
C PHE A 128 31.41 16.56 5.55
N LEU A 129 31.72 15.97 4.40
CA LEU A 129 31.60 14.55 4.13
C LEU A 129 32.84 14.08 3.39
N ARG A 130 33.38 12.94 3.81
CA ARG A 130 34.41 12.22 3.05
C ARG A 130 34.02 10.77 2.86
N SER A 131 34.39 10.20 1.71
CA SER A 131 34.11 8.79 1.43
C SER A 131 35.15 8.18 0.49
N LEU A 132 35.36 6.87 0.62
CA LEU A 132 36.33 6.15 -0.19
C LEU A 132 35.83 4.72 -0.46
N SER A 133 35.86 4.35 -1.74
CA SER A 133 35.83 2.95 -2.15
C SER A 133 37.24 2.38 -2.18
N PHE A 134 37.46 1.25 -1.50
CA PHE A 134 38.77 0.67 -1.30
C PHE A 134 38.76 -0.85 -1.29
N LYS A 135 39.96 -1.42 -1.31
CA LYS A 135 40.23 -2.84 -1.14
C LYS A 135 41.35 -3.01 -0.12
N PHE A 136 41.29 -4.06 0.68
CA PHE A 136 42.45 -4.45 1.48
C PHE A 136 43.49 -5.09 0.57
N ILE A 137 44.76 -4.72 0.74
CA ILE A 137 45.86 -5.27 -0.07
C ILE A 137 45.94 -6.79 0.06
N VAL A 138 45.68 -7.30 1.26
CA VAL A 138 45.68 -8.74 1.55
C VAL A 138 44.48 -9.48 0.92
N ARG A 139 43.40 -8.77 0.58
CA ARG A 139 42.19 -9.37 -0.02
C ARG A 139 41.64 -8.51 -1.18
N PRO A 140 42.30 -8.49 -2.34
CA PRO A 140 41.97 -7.61 -3.46
C PRO A 140 40.69 -7.99 -4.23
N GLN A 141 40.13 -9.17 -3.96
CA GLN A 141 38.90 -9.65 -4.59
C GLN A 141 37.65 -8.95 -4.06
N LYS A 142 37.65 -8.56 -2.78
CA LYS A 142 36.52 -7.89 -2.14
C LYS A 142 36.72 -6.38 -2.11
N ARG A 143 35.61 -5.65 -2.16
CA ARG A 143 35.59 -4.19 -2.17
C ARG A 143 34.73 -3.66 -1.05
N TYR A 144 35.21 -2.59 -0.43
CA TYR A 144 34.61 -1.96 0.72
C TYR A 144 34.40 -0.48 0.45
N TYR A 145 33.46 0.11 1.19
CA TYR A 145 33.15 1.52 1.12
C TYR A 145 33.03 2.07 2.52
N VAL A 146 33.71 3.19 2.77
CA VAL A 146 33.64 3.93 4.03
C VAL A 146 33.17 5.35 3.74
N ILE A 147 32.32 5.86 4.61
CA ILE A 147 31.81 7.24 4.58
C ILE A 147 31.83 7.82 5.99
N GLU A 148 32.23 9.07 6.11
CA GLU A 148 32.23 9.82 7.35
C GLU A 148 31.54 11.16 7.14
N LEU A 149 30.63 11.48 8.06
CA LEU A 149 29.82 12.69 8.09
C LEU A 149 30.18 13.49 9.34
N PHE A 150 30.52 14.77 9.17
CA PHE A 150 30.82 15.69 10.26
C PHE A 150 29.59 16.53 10.57
N ILE A 151 29.10 16.43 11.80
CA ILE A 151 27.87 17.03 12.30
C ILE A 151 28.24 18.10 13.33
N GLU A 152 27.93 19.37 13.04
CA GLU A 152 28.14 20.49 13.95
C GLU A 152 26.99 20.64 14.95
N ILE A 153 27.34 20.63 16.23
CA ILE A 153 26.41 20.72 17.35
C ILE A 153 26.66 22.02 18.08
N GLU A 154 25.69 22.94 17.99
CA GLU A 154 25.79 24.26 18.63
C GLU A 154 25.33 24.25 20.09
N SER A 155 24.38 23.38 20.46
CA SER A 155 23.75 23.40 21.78
C SER A 155 23.87 22.07 22.53
N LEU A 156 24.01 22.14 23.86
CA LEU A 156 24.00 20.96 24.73
C LEU A 156 22.69 20.16 24.64
N LYS A 157 21.57 20.85 24.37
CA LYS A 157 20.26 20.21 24.18
C LYS A 157 20.26 19.27 22.98
N ASP A 158 20.89 19.68 21.88
CA ASP A 158 21.02 18.86 20.67
C ASP A 158 21.92 17.65 20.94
N LEU A 159 23.05 17.86 21.64
CA LEU A 159 23.98 16.77 22.00
C LEU A 159 23.27 15.69 22.83
N VAL A 160 22.46 16.08 23.82
CA VAL A 160 21.67 15.15 24.63
C VAL A 160 20.63 14.41 23.78
N THR A 161 19.99 15.11 22.84
CA THR A 161 18.99 14.53 21.93
C THR A 161 19.62 13.48 21.01
N ILE A 162 20.79 13.77 20.45
CA ILE A 162 21.55 12.83 19.62
C ILE A 162 21.92 11.59 20.41
N LYS A 163 22.50 11.75 21.61
CA LYS A 163 22.87 10.61 22.45
C LYS A 163 21.68 9.73 22.80
N LYS A 164 20.52 10.35 23.04
CA LYS A 164 19.26 9.63 23.32
C LYS A 164 18.75 8.86 22.09
N ASN A 165 18.81 9.47 20.90
CA ASN A 165 18.22 8.91 19.68
C ASN A 165 19.18 7.96 18.95
N PHE A 166 20.49 8.06 19.19
CA PHE A 166 21.52 7.32 18.45
C PHE A 166 21.35 5.80 18.47
N PRO A 167 21.04 5.12 19.60
CA PRO A 167 20.84 3.66 19.58
C PRO A 167 19.71 3.21 18.64
N SER A 168 18.61 3.96 18.60
CA SER A 168 17.50 3.68 17.69
C SER A 168 17.87 3.99 16.23
N PHE A 169 18.60 5.08 16.01
CA PHE A 169 19.11 5.47 14.70
C PHE A 169 20.07 4.41 14.14
N GLU A 170 20.98 3.91 14.96
CA GLU A 170 21.98 2.90 14.58
C GLU A 170 21.29 1.61 14.12
N GLU A 171 20.35 1.08 14.89
CA GLU A 171 19.62 -0.14 14.54
C GLU A 171 18.77 0.03 13.27
N GLU A 172 18.09 1.16 13.10
CA GLU A 172 17.29 1.44 11.90
C GLU A 172 18.17 1.60 10.65
N ALA A 173 19.28 2.34 10.77
CA ALA A 173 20.27 2.49 9.71
C ALA A 173 20.87 1.15 9.30
N ARG A 174 21.26 0.34 10.29
CA ARG A 174 21.85 -0.99 10.09
C ARG A 174 20.87 -1.94 9.40
N LEU A 175 19.62 -1.99 9.86
CA LEU A 175 18.57 -2.81 9.27
C LEU A 175 18.30 -2.41 7.81
N THR A 176 18.24 -1.10 7.53
CA THR A 176 18.00 -0.58 6.19
C THR A 176 19.15 -0.93 5.25
N ILE A 177 20.40 -0.67 5.65
CA ILE A 177 21.61 -1.00 4.86
C ILE A 177 21.66 -2.49 4.53
N LEU A 178 21.44 -3.36 5.53
CA LEU A 178 21.41 -4.81 5.32
C LEU A 178 20.24 -5.24 4.42
N GLY A 179 19.08 -4.62 4.58
CA GLY A 179 17.92 -4.85 3.70
C GLY A 179 18.25 -4.55 2.24
N VAL A 180 18.91 -3.41 1.98
CA VAL A 180 19.30 -2.96 0.63
C VAL A 180 20.29 -3.94 0.02
N GLU A 181 21.31 -4.30 0.79
CA GLU A 181 22.28 -5.32 0.41
C GLU A 181 21.58 -6.64 0.05
N LYS A 182 20.69 -7.14 0.92
CA LYS A 182 20.01 -8.41 0.68
C LYS A 182 19.07 -8.35 -0.51
N ALA A 183 18.42 -7.23 -0.78
CA ALA A 183 17.61 -7.05 -1.98
C ALA A 183 18.46 -7.11 -3.24
N ARG A 184 19.57 -6.36 -3.27
CA ARG A 184 20.54 -6.39 -4.38
C ARG A 184 21.10 -7.80 -4.58
N GLN A 185 21.49 -8.49 -3.52
CA GLN A 185 21.93 -9.89 -3.60
C GLN A 185 20.82 -10.82 -4.12
N ILE A 186 19.57 -10.67 -3.68
CA ILE A 186 18.45 -11.50 -4.16
C ILE A 186 18.27 -11.34 -5.68
N VAL A 187 18.40 -10.12 -6.19
CA VAL A 187 18.34 -9.84 -7.63
C VAL A 187 19.49 -10.51 -8.38
N LEU A 188 20.71 -10.45 -7.83
CA LEU A 188 21.91 -11.00 -8.47
C LEU A 188 22.02 -12.53 -8.38
N SER A 189 21.48 -13.14 -7.33
CA SER A 189 21.73 -14.55 -6.98
C SER A 189 20.67 -15.56 -7.43
N LYS A 190 19.57 -15.14 -8.06
CA LYS A 190 18.46 -16.06 -8.43
C LYS A 190 18.21 -16.19 -9.93
N GLY A 191 17.81 -17.41 -10.31
CA GLY A 191 17.06 -17.69 -11.53
C GLY A 191 15.69 -17.02 -11.50
N HIS A 192 15.68 -15.72 -11.74
CA HIS A 192 14.50 -14.94 -12.04
C HIS A 192 13.88 -15.38 -13.37
N THR A 193 12.57 -15.21 -13.51
CA THR A 193 11.94 -15.35 -14.82
C THR A 193 12.50 -14.27 -15.76
N MET A 194 12.56 -14.53 -17.07
CA MET A 194 13.06 -13.54 -18.06
C MET A 194 12.36 -12.18 -17.92
N GLN A 195 11.07 -12.17 -17.56
CA GLN A 195 10.30 -10.96 -17.31
C GLN A 195 10.79 -10.20 -16.08
N GLU A 196 11.05 -10.85 -14.95
CA GLU A 196 11.60 -10.22 -13.74
C GLU A 196 12.99 -9.59 -14.01
N LYS A 197 13.84 -10.30 -14.77
CA LYS A 197 15.16 -9.77 -15.15
C LYS A 197 15.04 -8.56 -16.07
N ALA A 198 14.18 -8.64 -17.08
CA ALA A 198 13.93 -7.55 -18.02
C ALA A 198 13.36 -6.32 -17.29
N THR A 199 12.35 -6.49 -16.43
CA THR A 199 11.74 -5.42 -15.63
C THR A 199 12.75 -4.66 -14.78
N ILE A 200 13.59 -5.40 -14.04
CA ILE A 200 14.62 -4.81 -13.18
C ILE A 200 15.64 -4.05 -14.04
N LEU A 201 16.02 -4.61 -15.18
CA LEU A 201 16.96 -4.01 -16.14
C LEU A 201 16.38 -2.73 -16.79
N PHE A 202 15.09 -2.72 -17.11
CA PHE A 202 14.38 -1.55 -17.62
C PHE A 202 14.30 -0.41 -16.61
N GLU A 203 14.07 -0.71 -15.32
CA GLU A 203 14.02 0.31 -14.27
C GLU A 203 15.39 0.95 -14.04
N ASN A 204 16.47 0.16 -14.06
CA ASN A 204 17.86 0.64 -13.95
C ASN A 204 18.19 1.66 -15.03
N LEU A 205 17.75 1.38 -16.26
CA LEU A 205 17.97 2.27 -17.39
C LEU A 205 17.05 3.50 -17.33
N THR A 206 15.82 3.35 -16.83
CA THR A 206 14.88 4.46 -16.63
C THR A 206 15.33 5.43 -15.54
N SER A 207 15.95 4.94 -14.45
CA SER A 207 16.57 5.81 -13.44
C SER A 207 17.75 6.62 -13.99
N LEU A 208 18.51 6.05 -14.92
CA LEU A 208 19.57 6.76 -15.63
C LEU A 208 19.01 7.80 -16.62
N ILE A 209 17.87 7.53 -17.24
CA ILE A 209 17.20 8.46 -18.18
C ILE A 209 16.58 9.67 -17.45
N LYS A 210 16.11 9.52 -16.21
CA LYS A 210 15.51 10.62 -15.43
C LYS A 210 16.51 11.64 -14.89
N ASN A 211 17.81 11.34 -14.91
CA ASN A 211 18.89 12.24 -14.50
C ASN A 211 20.00 12.30 -15.56
N PRO A 212 19.81 13.09 -16.65
CA PRO A 212 20.78 13.17 -17.74
C PRO A 212 22.08 13.93 -17.42
N TYR A 213 22.28 14.40 -16.18
CA TYR A 213 23.36 15.33 -15.85
C TYR A 213 24.69 14.72 -15.38
N GLU A 214 24.83 13.38 -15.26
CA GLU A 214 26.07 12.81 -14.68
C GLU A 214 26.89 11.83 -15.53
N TYR A 215 26.51 11.50 -16.77
CA TYR A 215 27.36 10.64 -17.60
C TYR A 215 27.47 11.12 -19.06
N SER A 216 28.59 11.79 -19.34
CA SER A 216 29.06 12.10 -20.71
C SER A 216 29.52 10.81 -21.40
N MET A 217 28.61 10.14 -22.11
CA MET A 217 28.88 9.13 -23.16
C MET A 217 27.68 9.12 -24.13
N GLY A 218 27.56 10.19 -24.92
CA GLY A 218 26.32 10.56 -25.63
C GLY A 218 25.92 9.74 -26.86
N SER A 219 26.78 8.87 -27.43
CA SER A 219 26.41 8.11 -28.65
C SER A 219 25.81 6.73 -28.34
N ILE A 220 26.54 5.91 -27.57
CA ILE A 220 26.13 4.54 -27.23
C ILE A 220 24.81 4.53 -26.42
N PHE A 221 24.64 5.50 -25.53
CA PHE A 221 23.43 5.59 -24.70
C PHE A 221 22.18 5.92 -25.53
N SER A 222 22.32 6.78 -26.56
CA SER A 222 21.20 7.12 -27.45
C SER A 222 20.81 5.95 -28.36
N ASP A 223 21.79 5.15 -28.80
CA ASP A 223 21.56 3.99 -29.65
C ASP A 223 20.94 2.83 -28.88
N VAL A 224 21.39 2.62 -27.64
CA VAL A 224 20.77 1.68 -26.69
C VAL A 224 19.35 2.13 -26.33
N GLN A 225 19.11 3.43 -26.14
CA GLN A 225 17.78 3.99 -25.88
C GLN A 225 16.81 3.76 -27.06
N LYS A 226 17.26 3.95 -28.31
CA LYS A 226 16.45 3.67 -29.51
C LYS A 226 16.16 2.18 -29.69
N LEU A 227 17.15 1.31 -29.47
CA LEU A 227 16.98 -0.15 -29.55
C LEU A 227 15.99 -0.67 -28.50
N ILE A 228 16.03 -0.09 -27.30
CA ILE A 228 15.15 -0.44 -26.19
C ILE A 228 13.72 0.05 -26.42
N LEU A 229 13.53 1.28 -26.93
CA LEU A 229 12.22 1.78 -27.32
C LEU A 229 11.57 0.92 -28.42
N LYS A 230 12.39 0.38 -29.32
CA LYS A 230 11.95 -0.57 -30.34
C LYS A 230 11.56 -1.93 -29.74
N ALA A 231 12.33 -2.43 -28.77
CA ALA A 231 12.00 -3.66 -28.04
C ALA A 231 10.75 -3.54 -27.16
N THR A 232 10.45 -2.34 -26.63
CA THR A 232 9.21 -2.08 -25.87
C THR A 232 7.95 -2.08 -26.73
N HIS A 233 8.03 -1.63 -27.98
CA HIS A 233 6.91 -1.74 -28.92
C HIS A 233 6.69 -3.18 -29.39
N ASP A 234 7.75 -3.98 -29.47
CA ASP A 234 7.69 -5.37 -29.97
C ASP A 234 7.35 -6.42 -28.89
N HIS A 235 7.19 -6.03 -27.62
CA HIS A 235 6.85 -6.91 -26.49
C HIS A 235 7.71 -8.19 -26.35
N ASN A 236 8.96 -8.21 -26.83
CA ASN A 236 9.82 -9.40 -26.77
C ASN A 236 11.21 -9.10 -26.15
N PRO A 237 11.44 -9.44 -24.87
CA PRO A 237 12.68 -9.13 -24.15
C PRO A 237 13.90 -9.94 -24.63
N ASN A 238 13.71 -10.96 -25.47
CA ASN A 238 14.79 -11.79 -26.03
C ASN A 238 15.60 -11.08 -27.13
N LYS A 239 15.24 -9.86 -27.51
CA LYS A 239 15.98 -9.06 -28.51
C LYS A 239 17.06 -8.16 -27.90
N ILE A 240 17.28 -8.19 -26.57
CA ILE A 240 18.40 -7.48 -25.94
C ILE A 240 19.68 -8.20 -26.37
N PRO A 241 20.60 -7.55 -27.13
CA PRO A 241 21.76 -8.24 -27.67
C PRO A 241 22.72 -8.76 -26.59
N ASP A 242 23.23 -9.97 -26.76
CA ASP A 242 24.13 -10.63 -25.81
C ASP A 242 25.40 -9.84 -25.50
N HIS A 243 25.83 -8.94 -26.38
CA HIS A 243 27.01 -8.08 -26.17
C HIS A 243 26.76 -6.95 -25.14
N ILE A 244 25.51 -6.68 -24.76
CA ILE A 244 25.16 -5.68 -23.74
C ILE A 244 25.13 -6.30 -22.34
N LEU A 245 24.89 -7.61 -22.23
CA LEU A 245 24.81 -8.36 -20.97
C LEU A 245 26.09 -8.23 -20.10
N PRO A 246 27.32 -8.32 -20.64
CA PRO A 246 28.55 -8.15 -19.83
C PRO A 246 28.70 -6.76 -19.19
N TYR A 247 28.17 -5.71 -19.83
CA TYR A 247 28.19 -4.35 -19.28
C TYR A 247 27.13 -4.17 -18.18
N LEU A 248 26.05 -4.94 -18.24
CA LEU A 248 24.98 -5.00 -17.24
C LEU A 248 25.38 -5.87 -16.02
N ASP A 249 26.14 -6.94 -16.26
CA ASP A 249 26.69 -7.81 -15.22
C ASP A 249 27.86 -7.16 -14.45
N ALA A 250 28.60 -6.23 -15.09
CA ALA A 250 29.79 -5.61 -14.50
C ALA A 250 29.49 -4.51 -13.47
N LYS A 251 28.33 -3.84 -13.55
CA LYS A 251 27.89 -2.83 -12.57
C LYS A 251 26.36 -2.76 -12.52
N PRO A 252 25.74 -3.61 -11.69
CA PRO A 252 24.33 -3.48 -11.40
C PRO A 252 24.14 -2.25 -10.50
N GLN A 253 23.99 -1.06 -11.09
CA GLN A 253 23.38 0.10 -10.42
C GLN A 253 21.87 -0.17 -10.26
N VAL A 254 21.55 -1.33 -9.67
CA VAL A 254 20.24 -1.98 -9.77
C VAL A 254 19.19 -1.26 -8.94
N PHE A 255 19.60 -0.36 -8.05
CA PHE A 255 18.67 0.53 -7.36
C PHE A 255 19.37 1.83 -6.96
N ASP A 256 18.82 2.96 -7.40
CA ASP A 256 19.21 4.31 -6.99
C ASP A 256 18.91 4.54 -5.49
N HIS A 257 19.33 5.69 -4.92
CA HIS A 257 19.09 6.11 -3.53
C HIS A 257 17.65 5.93 -3.02
N ILE A 258 16.67 5.90 -3.94
CA ILE A 258 15.26 5.61 -3.69
C ILE A 258 15.05 4.30 -2.93
N ILE A 259 15.91 3.28 -3.12
CA ILE A 259 15.77 2.01 -2.40
C ILE A 259 15.86 2.17 -0.89
N PHE A 260 16.75 3.04 -0.40
CA PHE A 260 16.90 3.26 1.03
C PHE A 260 15.64 3.88 1.62
N LYS A 261 15.08 4.88 0.94
CA LYS A 261 13.82 5.54 1.35
C LYS A 261 12.62 4.59 1.32
N GLU A 262 12.53 3.73 0.31
CA GLU A 262 11.45 2.75 0.22
C GLU A 262 11.59 1.64 1.27
N MET A 263 12.83 1.25 1.61
CA MET A 263 13.06 0.30 2.70
C MET A 263 12.75 0.88 4.07
N GLU A 264 13.09 2.14 4.32
CA GLU A 264 12.72 2.87 5.53
C GLU A 264 11.19 2.91 5.72
N LYS A 265 10.43 3.19 4.65
CA LYS A 265 8.96 3.16 4.72
C LYS A 265 8.41 1.77 5.08
N ILE A 266 9.01 0.71 4.53
CA ILE A 266 8.57 -0.66 4.80
C ILE A 266 9.02 -1.10 6.19
N SER A 267 10.16 -0.64 6.72
CA SER A 267 10.59 -0.97 8.08
C SER A 267 9.67 -0.40 9.15
N VAL A 268 9.08 0.77 8.92
CA VAL A 268 8.06 1.36 9.81
C VAL A 268 6.80 0.48 9.96
N LEU A 269 6.52 -0.40 9.00
CA LEU A 269 5.38 -1.31 9.08
C LEU A 269 5.54 -2.40 10.15
N PHE A 270 6.75 -2.62 10.67
CA PHE A 270 7.01 -3.58 11.73
C PHE A 270 6.94 -2.88 13.08
N HIS A 271 6.08 -3.38 13.98
CA HIS A 271 6.03 -2.90 15.37
C HIS A 271 7.35 -3.19 16.11
N ASP A 272 7.71 -2.36 17.10
CA ASP A 272 8.95 -2.52 17.87
C ASP A 272 9.05 -3.90 18.55
N ASP A 273 7.93 -4.39 19.09
CA ASP A 273 7.81 -5.75 19.66
C ASP A 273 8.07 -6.86 18.64
N PHE A 274 7.81 -6.61 17.36
CA PHE A 274 8.06 -7.56 16.30
C PHE A 274 9.55 -7.61 15.94
N ALA A 275 10.18 -6.44 15.79
CA ALA A 275 11.59 -6.31 15.42
C ALA A 275 12.53 -6.86 16.51
N THR A 276 12.28 -6.53 17.78
CA THR A 276 13.12 -6.95 18.91
C THR A 276 13.20 -8.45 19.12
N LYS A 277 12.14 -9.20 18.80
CA LYS A 277 12.05 -10.65 19.01
C LYS A 277 12.72 -11.48 17.92
N ARG A 278 13.25 -10.85 16.85
CA ARG A 278 13.67 -11.54 15.62
C ARG A 278 15.09 -11.18 15.24
N PRO A 279 15.86 -12.12 14.65
CA PRO A 279 17.22 -11.84 14.25
C PRO A 279 17.26 -10.88 13.05
N LEU A 280 18.22 -9.96 13.07
CA LEU A 280 18.43 -8.93 12.04
C LEU A 280 18.51 -9.50 10.61
N ASN A 281 19.15 -10.66 10.44
CA ASN A 281 19.24 -11.38 9.16
C ASN A 281 17.88 -11.83 8.60
N TYR A 282 16.92 -12.11 9.49
CA TYR A 282 15.58 -12.50 9.09
C TYR A 282 14.75 -11.26 8.72
N LEU A 283 14.84 -10.19 9.51
CA LEU A 283 14.16 -8.93 9.25
C LEU A 283 14.60 -8.30 7.93
N SER A 284 15.92 -8.16 7.72
CA SER A 284 16.48 -7.68 6.44
C SER A 284 15.97 -8.50 5.25
N LYS A 285 15.92 -9.83 5.40
CA LYS A 285 15.40 -10.73 4.35
C LYS A 285 13.92 -10.48 4.04
N ILE A 286 13.07 -10.27 5.05
CA ILE A 286 11.65 -9.95 4.84
C ILE A 286 11.52 -8.61 4.12
N LEU A 287 12.20 -7.58 4.62
CA LEU A 287 12.20 -6.24 4.03
C LEU A 287 12.58 -6.28 2.55
N SER A 288 13.65 -7.00 2.21
CA SER A 288 14.08 -7.15 0.82
C SER A 288 13.01 -7.77 -0.08
N TYR A 289 12.29 -8.78 0.41
CA TYR A 289 11.23 -9.41 -0.37
C TYR A 289 9.99 -8.51 -0.51
N LEU A 290 9.59 -7.81 0.55
CA LEU A 290 8.47 -6.87 0.49
C LEU A 290 8.75 -5.73 -0.49
N TYR A 291 9.96 -5.18 -0.45
CA TYR A 291 10.43 -4.20 -1.42
C TYR A 291 10.37 -4.74 -2.86
N LEU A 292 10.98 -5.92 -3.09
CA LEU A 292 11.01 -6.54 -4.42
C LEU A 292 9.58 -6.82 -4.94
N PHE A 293 8.70 -7.30 -4.07
CA PHE A 293 7.31 -7.59 -4.40
C PHE A 293 6.55 -6.34 -4.80
N ARG A 294 6.70 -5.23 -4.06
CA ARG A 294 6.12 -3.95 -4.43
C ARG A 294 6.56 -3.52 -5.82
N LYS A 295 7.87 -3.60 -6.10
CA LYS A 295 8.44 -3.21 -7.39
C LYS A 295 7.92 -4.05 -8.55
N ILE A 296 7.93 -5.38 -8.39
CA ILE A 296 7.40 -6.30 -9.41
C ILE A 296 5.91 -6.00 -9.66
N ALA A 297 5.12 -5.81 -8.60
CA ALA A 297 3.70 -5.51 -8.73
C ALA A 297 3.43 -4.16 -9.41
N THR A 298 4.17 -3.10 -9.04
CA THR A 298 4.09 -1.77 -9.67
C THR A 298 4.38 -1.85 -11.16
N TYR A 299 5.49 -2.50 -11.54
CA TYR A 299 5.83 -2.63 -12.95
C TYR A 299 4.79 -3.47 -13.71
N SER A 300 4.42 -4.63 -13.15
CA SER A 300 3.49 -5.54 -13.83
C SER A 300 2.12 -4.90 -14.02
N THR A 301 1.67 -4.09 -13.05
CA THR A 301 0.43 -3.32 -13.14
C THR A 301 0.53 -2.19 -14.18
N LYS A 302 1.69 -1.52 -14.31
CA LYS A 302 1.90 -0.52 -15.37
C LYS A 302 1.96 -1.13 -16.76
N ALA A 303 2.62 -2.28 -16.91
CA ALA A 303 2.74 -2.98 -18.18
C ALA A 303 1.44 -3.67 -18.61
N ARG A 304 0.70 -4.25 -17.66
CA ARG A 304 -0.56 -4.98 -17.88
C ARG A 304 -1.58 -4.61 -16.79
N PRO A 305 -2.26 -3.45 -16.93
CA PRO A 305 -3.17 -2.93 -15.89
C PRO A 305 -4.42 -3.77 -15.66
N SER A 306 -4.88 -4.46 -16.71
CA SER A 306 -6.08 -5.30 -16.69
C SER A 306 -5.85 -6.70 -16.09
N GLU A 307 -4.61 -7.08 -15.81
CA GLU A 307 -4.26 -8.41 -15.28
C GLU A 307 -4.04 -8.40 -13.77
N ARG A 308 -4.34 -9.54 -13.14
CA ARG A 308 -4.04 -9.78 -11.72
C ARG A 308 -2.66 -10.37 -11.53
N HIS A 309 -1.78 -9.59 -10.93
CA HIS A 309 -0.42 -9.91 -10.54
C HIS A 309 -0.38 -10.31 -9.07
N LEU A 310 -0.06 -11.58 -8.81
CA LEU A 310 0.05 -12.14 -7.46
C LEU A 310 1.44 -12.75 -7.26
N SER A 311 2.20 -12.23 -6.31
CA SER A 311 3.49 -12.77 -5.88
C SER A 311 3.36 -13.40 -4.49
N LEU A 312 3.91 -14.60 -4.31
CA LEU A 312 3.87 -15.35 -3.05
C LEU A 312 5.26 -15.88 -2.70
N LYS A 313 5.73 -15.59 -1.49
CA LYS A 313 6.93 -16.20 -0.92
C LYS A 313 6.62 -16.83 0.44
N ILE A 314 7.18 -18.02 0.64
CA ILE A 314 7.10 -18.75 1.91
C ILE A 314 8.50 -18.82 2.49
N LEU A 315 8.65 -18.37 3.73
CA LEU A 315 9.89 -18.46 4.51
C LEU A 315 9.66 -19.38 5.70
N LYS A 316 10.67 -20.19 6.03
CA LYS A 316 10.73 -20.93 7.29
C LYS A 316 11.64 -20.18 8.24
N THR A 317 11.23 -20.03 9.49
CA THR A 317 12.08 -19.48 10.54
C THR A 317 11.72 -20.10 11.89
N THR A 318 12.46 -19.74 12.92
CA THR A 318 12.19 -20.12 14.31
C THR A 318 12.14 -18.87 15.16
N VAL A 319 11.06 -18.68 15.92
CA VAL A 319 10.93 -17.59 16.89
C VAL A 319 10.81 -18.24 18.25
N SER A 320 11.65 -17.86 19.20
CA SER A 320 11.67 -18.44 20.56
C SER A 320 11.70 -19.99 20.58
N LYS A 321 12.45 -20.61 19.66
CA LYS A 321 12.56 -22.07 19.43
C LYS A 321 11.32 -22.76 18.83
N SER A 322 10.21 -22.06 18.61
CA SER A 322 9.06 -22.60 17.91
C SER A 322 9.25 -22.52 16.39
N PRO A 323 9.03 -23.62 15.62
CA PRO A 323 9.12 -23.62 14.17
C PRO A 323 7.90 -22.92 13.56
N ILE A 324 8.16 -21.86 12.79
CA ILE A 324 7.10 -21.07 12.15
C ILE A 324 7.30 -20.96 10.63
N VAL A 325 6.20 -20.68 9.95
CA VAL A 325 6.17 -20.38 8.51
C VAL A 325 5.63 -18.97 8.32
N ALA A 326 6.42 -18.14 7.66
CA ALA A 326 6.02 -16.81 7.26
C ALA A 326 5.58 -16.78 5.80
N LEU A 327 4.51 -16.03 5.55
CA LEU A 327 3.96 -15.78 4.22
C LEU A 327 4.16 -14.31 3.88
N LEU A 328 4.73 -14.07 2.70
CA LEU A 328 4.82 -12.77 2.07
C LEU A 328 3.97 -12.82 0.80
N ILE A 329 3.04 -11.89 0.66
CA ILE A 329 2.11 -11.83 -0.45
C ILE A 329 2.09 -10.39 -0.99
N SER A 330 2.08 -10.28 -2.31
CA SER A 330 1.79 -9.03 -3.00
C SER A 330 0.75 -9.27 -4.07
N VAL A 331 -0.26 -8.41 -4.09
CA VAL A 331 -1.36 -8.50 -5.04
C VAL A 331 -1.79 -7.10 -5.46
N ASN A 332 -2.06 -6.91 -6.76
CA ASN A 332 -2.77 -5.73 -7.21
C ASN A 332 -4.29 -5.95 -7.05
N LEU A 333 -4.92 -5.04 -6.31
CA LEU A 333 -6.34 -5.01 -6.03
C LEU A 333 -6.90 -3.71 -6.58
N ASP A 334 -8.14 -3.74 -7.05
CA ASP A 334 -8.86 -2.49 -7.27
C ASP A 334 -9.10 -1.81 -5.90
N PRO A 335 -8.55 -0.60 -5.67
CA PRO A 335 -8.74 0.12 -4.41
C PRO A 335 -10.21 0.36 -4.08
N LEU A 336 -11.07 0.47 -5.11
CA LEU A 336 -12.47 0.82 -4.96
C LEU A 336 -13.34 -0.41 -4.74
N SER A 337 -13.04 -1.51 -5.44
CA SER A 337 -13.94 -2.66 -5.51
C SER A 337 -13.41 -3.94 -4.88
N GLU A 338 -12.17 -4.01 -4.37
CA GLU A 338 -11.61 -5.28 -3.87
C GLU A 338 -10.96 -5.17 -2.48
N MET A 339 -11.04 -6.26 -1.73
CA MET A 339 -10.39 -6.41 -0.42
C MET A 339 -9.84 -7.82 -0.23
N LEU A 340 -8.75 -7.91 0.53
CA LEU A 340 -8.13 -9.17 0.94
C LEU A 340 -7.58 -9.01 2.36
N GLU A 341 -8.10 -9.77 3.31
CA GLU A 341 -7.63 -9.78 4.70
C GLU A 341 -6.79 -11.01 5.03
N VAL A 342 -5.95 -10.90 6.06
CA VAL A 342 -5.15 -12.04 6.57
C VAL A 342 -6.07 -13.17 7.05
N ALA A 343 -7.22 -12.84 7.63
CA ALA A 343 -8.21 -13.81 8.09
C ALA A 343 -8.76 -14.69 6.95
N ASP A 344 -9.01 -14.09 5.78
CA ASP A 344 -9.47 -14.82 4.58
C ASP A 344 -8.41 -15.79 4.08
N ILE A 345 -7.14 -15.38 4.11
CA ILE A 345 -6.01 -16.22 3.71
C ILE A 345 -5.82 -17.38 4.70
N ILE A 346 -5.96 -17.13 6.00
CA ILE A 346 -5.90 -18.19 7.02
C ILE A 346 -7.04 -19.20 6.82
N LYS A 347 -8.27 -18.74 6.59
CA LYS A 347 -9.41 -19.60 6.24
C LYS A 347 -9.15 -20.39 4.95
N ALA A 348 -8.51 -19.79 3.96
CA ALA A 348 -8.15 -20.47 2.72
C ALA A 348 -7.11 -21.58 2.96
N ILE A 349 -6.12 -21.32 3.82
CA ILE A 349 -5.07 -22.28 4.16
C ILE A 349 -5.61 -23.42 5.03
N SER A 350 -6.49 -23.12 5.99
CA SER A 350 -7.03 -24.12 6.92
C SER A 350 -7.79 -25.26 6.23
N LYS A 351 -8.31 -25.01 5.01
CA LYS A 351 -8.92 -26.05 4.15
C LYS A 351 -7.97 -27.19 3.78
N PHE A 352 -6.65 -26.97 3.78
CA PHE A 352 -5.67 -27.98 3.33
C PHE A 352 -4.45 -28.12 4.24
N VAL A 353 -4.29 -27.26 5.25
CA VAL A 353 -3.38 -27.44 6.38
C VAL A 353 -4.17 -27.15 7.67
N PRO A 354 -4.65 -28.18 8.40
CA PRO A 354 -5.42 -27.99 9.61
C PRO A 354 -4.53 -27.55 10.79
N ASN A 355 -5.16 -27.01 11.85
CA ASN A 355 -4.54 -26.65 13.13
C ASN A 355 -3.44 -25.57 13.01
N LEU A 356 -3.80 -24.44 12.41
CA LEU A 356 -2.92 -23.29 12.26
C LEU A 356 -3.33 -22.16 13.18
N GLU A 357 -2.33 -21.57 13.82
CA GLU A 357 -2.47 -20.36 14.63
C GLU A 357 -1.61 -19.25 14.05
N LEU A 358 -2.17 -18.04 13.99
CA LEU A 358 -1.44 -16.82 13.69
C LEU A 358 -0.52 -16.48 14.87
N VAL A 359 0.74 -16.17 14.59
CA VAL A 359 1.65 -15.68 15.63
C VAL A 359 1.23 -14.25 16.01
N PRO A 360 0.91 -13.96 17.29
CA PRO A 360 0.47 -12.63 17.71
C PRO A 360 1.48 -11.54 17.36
N GLY A 361 0.97 -10.41 16.84
CA GLY A 361 1.80 -9.25 16.45
C GLY A 361 2.70 -9.48 15.24
N SER A 362 2.49 -10.54 14.46
CA SER A 362 3.24 -10.83 13.23
C SER A 362 2.58 -10.37 11.94
N ASN A 363 1.35 -9.87 12.02
CA ASN A 363 0.57 -9.41 10.88
C ASN A 363 0.98 -7.99 10.49
N VAL A 364 1.56 -7.86 9.31
CA VAL A 364 1.93 -6.58 8.71
C VAL A 364 1.17 -6.42 7.41
N ILE A 365 0.39 -5.36 7.31
CA ILE A 365 -0.42 -5.03 6.15
C ILE A 365 -0.01 -3.63 5.72
N ASP A 366 0.44 -3.49 4.48
CA ASP A 366 0.60 -2.18 3.89
C ASP A 366 -0.75 -1.67 3.37
N GLU A 367 -1.42 -0.86 4.18
CA GLU A 367 -2.69 -0.21 3.82
C GLU A 367 -2.47 1.07 3.00
N GLN A 368 -1.25 1.63 3.02
CA GLN A 368 -0.90 2.87 2.31
C GLN A 368 -0.36 2.63 0.89
N GLY A 369 -0.58 1.44 0.34
CA GLY A 369 -0.11 1.06 -0.99
C GLY A 369 -0.56 2.03 -2.08
N LYS A 370 0.33 2.94 -2.49
CA LYS A 370 0.15 3.73 -3.71
C LYS A 370 -0.05 2.76 -4.89
N GLU A 371 -0.93 3.12 -5.82
CA GLU A 371 -1.19 2.37 -7.08
C GLU A 371 -2.00 1.06 -6.94
N GLY A 372 -2.75 0.84 -5.85
CA GLY A 372 -3.64 -0.34 -5.72
C GLY A 372 -2.90 -1.65 -5.47
N ILE A 373 -1.67 -1.59 -4.96
CA ILE A 373 -0.88 -2.77 -4.61
C ILE A 373 -0.94 -2.98 -3.12
N ARG A 374 -1.34 -4.19 -2.71
CA ARG A 374 -1.38 -4.59 -1.31
C ARG A 374 -0.25 -5.55 -0.99
N LEU A 375 0.54 -5.23 0.03
CA LEU A 375 1.55 -6.11 0.60
C LEU A 375 1.03 -6.68 1.92
N LEU A 376 1.19 -7.99 2.08
CA LEU A 376 0.78 -8.72 3.28
C LEU A 376 1.95 -9.57 3.75
N TYR A 377 2.23 -9.49 5.05
CA TYR A 377 3.14 -10.37 5.75
C TYR A 377 2.46 -10.90 7.01
N PHE A 378 2.57 -12.19 7.26
CA PHE A 378 2.16 -12.78 8.53
C PHE A 378 2.86 -14.11 8.80
N GLU A 379 2.96 -14.48 10.08
CA GLU A 379 3.58 -15.72 10.53
C GLU A 379 2.55 -16.68 11.10
N MET A 380 2.69 -17.96 10.77
CA MET A 380 1.83 -19.03 11.28
C MET A 380 2.66 -20.10 11.97
N LYS A 381 2.10 -20.66 13.04
CA LYS A 381 2.59 -21.86 13.70
C LYS A 381 1.50 -22.94 13.70
N LYS A 382 1.90 -24.18 13.92
CA LYS A 382 0.95 -25.27 14.17
C LYS A 382 0.64 -25.36 15.66
N ASN A 383 -0.54 -25.88 15.98
CA ASN A 383 -0.86 -26.27 17.35
C ASN A 383 0.22 -27.28 17.84
N HIS A 384 0.69 -27.10 19.07
CA HIS A 384 1.77 -27.88 19.71
C HIS A 384 3.20 -27.67 19.15
N ASP A 385 3.47 -26.55 18.47
CA ASP A 385 4.83 -26.17 18.01
C ASP A 385 5.51 -27.21 17.10
N LEU A 386 4.72 -28.04 16.40
CA LEU A 386 5.24 -29.02 15.45
C LEU A 386 5.73 -28.35 14.15
N PRO A 387 6.87 -28.78 13.58
CA PRO A 387 7.37 -28.22 12.33
C PRO A 387 6.49 -28.57 11.12
N PHE A 388 6.45 -27.67 10.13
CA PHE A 388 5.76 -27.91 8.87
C PHE A 388 6.48 -28.97 8.03
N LYS A 389 5.74 -30.01 7.62
CA LYS A 389 6.25 -31.09 6.77
C LYS A 389 6.52 -30.57 5.36
N SER A 390 7.57 -31.10 4.70
CA SER A 390 7.93 -30.69 3.33
C SER A 390 6.80 -30.87 2.31
N LYS A 391 5.92 -31.87 2.50
CA LYS A 391 4.72 -32.08 1.66
C LYS A 391 3.72 -30.93 1.78
N GLU A 392 3.51 -30.40 2.99
CA GLU A 392 2.58 -29.30 3.27
C GLU A 392 3.08 -27.99 2.65
N ILE A 393 4.38 -27.72 2.72
CA ILE A 393 4.97 -26.53 2.09
C ILE A 393 4.89 -26.61 0.56
N LYS A 394 5.07 -27.80 -0.02
CA LYS A 394 4.86 -28.00 -1.47
C LYS A 394 3.38 -27.77 -1.84
N LEU A 395 2.45 -28.23 -1.00
CA LEU A 395 1.02 -28.03 -1.20
C LEU A 395 0.62 -26.55 -1.11
N LEU A 396 1.12 -25.84 -0.09
CA LEU A 396 0.99 -24.39 0.08
C LEU A 396 1.44 -23.64 -1.18
N LYS A 397 2.65 -23.91 -1.68
CA LYS A 397 3.16 -23.26 -2.90
C LYS A 397 2.28 -23.48 -4.13
N LYS A 398 1.69 -24.69 -4.28
CA LYS A 398 0.92 -25.06 -5.47
C LYS A 398 -0.54 -24.56 -5.44
N ARG A 399 -1.19 -24.58 -4.26
CA ARG A 399 -2.63 -24.27 -4.13
C ARG A 399 -2.91 -22.86 -3.63
N LEU A 400 -2.05 -22.28 -2.80
CA LEU A 400 -2.33 -21.02 -2.11
C LEU A 400 -2.56 -19.86 -3.08
N GLN A 401 -1.82 -19.78 -4.18
CA GLN A 401 -2.03 -18.73 -5.19
C GLN A 401 -3.44 -18.76 -5.79
N LYS A 402 -3.99 -19.95 -6.05
CA LYS A 402 -5.34 -20.09 -6.60
C LYS A 402 -6.41 -19.75 -5.56
N GLU A 403 -6.20 -20.18 -4.32
CA GLU A 403 -7.15 -19.89 -3.25
C GLU A 403 -7.14 -18.42 -2.83
N ILE A 404 -5.99 -17.74 -2.84
CA ILE A 404 -5.92 -16.28 -2.63
C ILE A 404 -6.75 -15.56 -3.70
N LYS A 405 -6.62 -15.94 -4.98
CA LYS A 405 -7.41 -15.32 -6.06
C LYS A 405 -8.92 -15.46 -5.85
N LYS A 406 -9.38 -16.56 -5.23
CA LYS A 406 -10.79 -16.78 -4.87
C LYS A 406 -11.21 -16.06 -3.58
N ALA A 407 -10.26 -15.88 -2.66
CA ALA A 407 -10.47 -15.21 -1.38
C ALA A 407 -10.44 -13.67 -1.50
N ILE A 408 -10.10 -13.13 -2.68
CA ILE A 408 -10.31 -11.72 -2.97
C ILE A 408 -11.80 -11.52 -3.14
N HIS A 409 -12.40 -10.80 -2.21
CA HIS A 409 -13.80 -10.47 -2.28
C HIS A 409 -13.94 -9.11 -2.96
N SER A 410 -14.91 -9.00 -3.86
CA SER A 410 -15.41 -7.69 -4.26
C SER A 410 -15.91 -7.03 -2.97
N LYS A 411 -15.46 -5.81 -2.67
CA LYS A 411 -16.16 -4.88 -1.81
C LYS A 411 -17.60 -4.84 -2.33
N THR A 412 -18.46 -5.66 -1.76
CA THR A 412 -19.85 -5.28 -1.64
C THR A 412 -19.82 -3.86 -1.08
N SER A 413 -20.49 -2.95 -1.75
CA SER A 413 -20.50 -1.50 -1.54
C SER A 413 -21.04 -1.13 -0.15
N THR A 414 -20.36 -1.54 0.90
CA THR A 414 -20.78 -1.39 2.30
C THR A 414 -19.67 -0.88 3.21
N THR A 415 -18.41 -0.83 2.79
CA THR A 415 -17.31 -0.29 3.62
C THR A 415 -16.52 0.86 2.99
N LEU A 416 -16.49 1.02 1.67
CA LEU A 416 -15.77 2.15 1.05
C LEU A 416 -16.53 3.49 1.11
N SER A 417 -17.78 3.48 1.56
CA SER A 417 -18.65 4.65 1.51
C SER A 417 -18.99 5.25 2.87
N THR A 418 -18.66 4.63 4.01
CA THR A 418 -19.07 5.18 5.31
C THR A 418 -18.35 6.48 5.59
N ASN A 419 -17.02 6.57 5.45
CA ASN A 419 -16.33 7.84 5.67
C ASN A 419 -16.70 8.93 4.65
N GLU A 420 -16.76 8.63 3.35
CA GLU A 420 -17.13 9.66 2.36
C GLU A 420 -18.61 10.05 2.41
N LYS A 421 -19.55 9.10 2.59
CA LYS A 421 -20.98 9.43 2.76
C LYS A 421 -21.23 10.10 4.09
N GLU A 422 -20.54 9.72 5.16
CA GLU A 422 -20.59 10.44 6.44
C GLU A 422 -20.05 11.84 6.25
N VAL A 423 -18.88 12.03 5.62
CA VAL A 423 -18.30 13.35 5.34
C VAL A 423 -19.23 14.19 4.46
N ARG A 424 -19.81 13.63 3.39
CA ARG A 424 -20.81 14.33 2.56
C ARG A 424 -22.05 14.69 3.37
N SER A 425 -22.54 13.78 4.21
CA SER A 425 -23.70 14.03 5.07
C SER A 425 -23.41 15.14 6.10
N ILE A 426 -22.22 15.15 6.70
CA ILE A 426 -21.74 16.19 7.61
C ILE A 426 -21.66 17.54 6.88
N ILE A 427 -21.09 17.57 5.67
CA ILE A 427 -21.00 18.79 4.86
C ILE A 427 -22.40 19.32 4.52
N SER A 428 -23.33 18.46 4.09
CA SER A 428 -24.71 18.86 3.79
C SER A 428 -25.42 19.41 5.02
N LEU A 429 -25.35 18.71 6.16
CA LEU A 429 -25.96 19.16 7.41
C LEU A 429 -25.37 20.48 7.91
N ASN A 430 -24.07 20.69 7.74
CA ASN A 430 -23.40 21.93 8.13
C ASN A 430 -23.83 23.16 7.31
N LYS A 431 -24.21 22.97 6.03
CA LYS A 431 -24.71 24.04 5.16
C LYS A 431 -26.07 24.54 5.65
N GLU A 432 -26.89 23.66 6.22
CA GLU A 432 -28.21 23.99 6.79
C GLU A 432 -28.15 24.74 8.13
N LEU A 433 -26.97 24.82 8.75
CA LEU A 433 -26.75 25.54 10.01
C LEU A 433 -26.12 26.90 9.72
N SER A 434 -26.94 27.86 9.31
CA SER A 434 -26.55 29.22 8.93
C SER A 434 -26.64 30.23 10.08
N THR A 435 -27.48 29.97 11.08
CA THR A 435 -27.70 30.85 12.24
C THR A 435 -27.58 30.09 13.56
N ILE A 436 -27.34 30.81 14.66
CA ILE A 436 -27.24 30.23 16.02
C ILE A 436 -28.58 29.62 16.49
N ASN A 437 -29.69 30.10 15.93
CA ASN A 437 -31.04 29.65 16.28
C ASN A 437 -31.55 28.54 15.36
N ASP A 438 -30.75 28.12 14.36
CA ASP A 438 -31.14 27.01 13.51
C ASP A 438 -31.28 25.74 14.35
N PRO A 439 -32.38 24.98 14.16
CA PRO A 439 -32.58 23.75 14.89
C PRO A 439 -31.53 22.70 14.51
N PRO A 440 -31.24 21.76 15.41
CA PRO A 440 -30.43 20.59 15.07
C PRO A 440 -30.99 19.85 13.86
N GLN A 441 -30.11 19.33 13.03
CA GLN A 441 -30.46 18.61 11.80
C GLN A 441 -29.97 17.17 11.91
N ALA A 442 -30.80 16.19 11.53
CA ALA A 442 -30.44 14.78 11.56
C ALA A 442 -30.59 14.11 10.19
N ILE A 443 -29.64 13.23 9.88
CA ILE A 443 -29.73 12.22 8.82
C ILE A 443 -29.73 10.85 9.49
N ILE A 444 -30.76 10.05 9.23
CA ILE A 444 -30.82 8.65 9.67
C ILE A 444 -30.62 7.76 8.45
N GLN A 445 -29.74 6.77 8.52
CA GLN A 445 -29.41 5.85 7.43
C GLN A 445 -29.56 4.41 7.90
N PHE A 446 -30.14 3.57 7.07
CA PHE A 446 -30.29 2.14 7.33
C PHE A 446 -29.10 1.37 6.75
N HIS A 447 -28.52 0.45 7.52
CA HIS A 447 -27.35 -0.36 7.12
C HIS A 447 -27.67 -1.83 6.90
N GLY A 448 -28.83 -2.31 7.34
CA GLY A 448 -29.25 -3.69 7.15
C GLY A 448 -29.89 -4.31 8.40
N GLU A 449 -30.31 -5.56 8.22
CA GLU A 449 -30.89 -6.39 9.27
C GLU A 449 -29.90 -7.51 9.63
N LYS A 450 -29.68 -7.74 10.93
CA LYS A 450 -28.94 -8.90 11.44
C LYS A 450 -29.56 -9.38 12.74
N GLU A 451 -29.70 -10.69 12.89
CA GLU A 451 -30.05 -11.35 14.16
C GLU A 451 -31.35 -10.82 14.80
N GLY A 452 -32.34 -10.41 14.00
CA GLY A 452 -33.61 -9.87 14.50
C GLY A 452 -33.57 -8.39 14.92
N PHE A 453 -32.52 -7.65 14.54
CA PHE A 453 -32.39 -6.21 14.76
C PHE A 453 -32.17 -5.43 13.47
N PHE A 454 -32.80 -4.26 13.38
CA PHE A 454 -32.49 -3.26 12.36
C PHE A 454 -31.31 -2.39 12.80
N HIS A 455 -30.35 -2.18 11.90
CA HIS A 455 -29.15 -1.39 12.15
C HIS A 455 -29.22 -0.05 11.43
N PHE A 456 -28.98 1.03 12.17
CA PHE A 456 -29.03 2.39 11.65
C PHE A 456 -27.79 3.20 12.08
N SER A 457 -27.40 4.17 11.26
CA SER A 457 -26.59 5.30 11.72
C SER A 457 -27.45 6.56 11.77
N ALA A 458 -27.25 7.37 12.79
CA ALA A 458 -27.82 8.71 12.87
C ALA A 458 -26.69 9.73 12.98
N ILE A 459 -26.64 10.66 12.03
CA ILE A 459 -25.70 11.77 12.01
C ILE A 459 -26.49 13.02 12.39
N VAL A 460 -26.08 13.70 13.44
CA VAL A 460 -26.79 14.86 13.99
C VAL A 460 -25.85 16.05 14.06
N ALA A 461 -26.19 17.15 13.40
CA ALA A 461 -25.44 18.39 13.46
C ALA A 461 -26.19 19.46 14.27
N ARG A 462 -25.47 20.22 15.11
CA ARG A 462 -26.01 21.36 15.88
C ARG A 462 -24.96 22.46 16.07
N VAL A 463 -25.41 23.67 16.38
CA VAL A 463 -24.54 24.76 16.85
C VAL A 463 -24.43 24.68 18.38
N GLN A 464 -23.20 24.68 18.90
CA GLN A 464 -22.95 24.70 20.34
C GLN A 464 -23.26 26.09 20.90
N LYS A 465 -24.25 26.17 21.79
CA LYS A 465 -24.60 27.40 22.49
C LYS A 465 -23.72 27.57 23.74
N PRO A 466 -23.39 28.81 24.14
CA PRO A 466 -22.72 29.07 25.40
C PRO A 466 -23.62 28.52 26.51
N HIS A 467 -23.13 27.53 27.25
CA HIS A 467 -23.83 26.77 28.31
C HIS A 467 -24.63 25.53 27.86
N SER A 468 -24.45 25.06 26.62
CA SER A 468 -24.97 23.75 26.22
C SER A 468 -24.02 22.62 26.67
N GLU A 469 -24.56 21.66 27.42
CA GLU A 469 -23.84 20.43 27.79
C GLU A 469 -23.58 19.55 26.55
N GLU A 470 -22.59 18.67 26.69
CA GLU A 470 -22.30 17.63 25.70
C GLU A 470 -23.48 16.66 25.58
N LEU A 471 -23.89 16.36 24.35
CA LEU A 471 -25.01 15.47 24.11
C LEU A 471 -24.55 14.02 24.28
N ILE A 472 -24.81 13.42 25.43
CA ILE A 472 -24.57 12.00 25.71
C ILE A 472 -25.91 11.26 25.70
N LEU A 473 -26.08 10.32 24.77
CA LEU A 473 -27.30 9.53 24.67
C LEU A 473 -27.09 8.17 25.36
N THR A 474 -28.03 7.78 26.21
CA THR A 474 -28.04 6.47 26.87
C THR A 474 -28.96 5.51 26.12
N SER A 475 -28.62 4.21 26.14
CA SER A 475 -29.47 3.18 25.52
C SER A 475 -30.77 3.04 26.31
N THR A 476 -31.92 3.21 25.64
CA THR A 476 -33.24 2.99 26.22
C THR A 476 -34.03 2.01 25.34
N PRO A 477 -34.48 0.84 25.86
CA PRO A 477 -35.32 -0.07 25.09
C PRO A 477 -36.52 0.67 24.46
N PRO A 478 -36.84 0.43 23.17
CA PRO A 478 -36.33 -0.64 22.30
C PRO A 478 -35.05 -0.30 21.50
N ILE A 479 -34.37 0.81 21.80
CA ILE A 479 -33.22 1.33 21.06
C ILE A 479 -31.92 1.10 21.84
N SER A 480 -30.94 0.46 21.21
CA SER A 480 -29.59 0.29 21.76
C SER A 480 -28.54 1.05 20.93
N ILE A 481 -27.72 1.85 21.61
CA ILE A 481 -26.63 2.64 21.02
C ILE A 481 -25.33 1.85 21.18
N ARG A 482 -24.70 1.48 20.05
CA ARG A 482 -23.45 0.70 20.02
C ARG A 482 -22.21 1.58 19.99
N LYS A 483 -22.29 2.73 19.33
CA LYS A 483 -21.18 3.68 19.17
C LYS A 483 -21.72 5.10 19.16
N GLN A 484 -21.01 6.00 19.84
CA GLN A 484 -21.23 7.44 19.82
C GLN A 484 -19.88 8.12 19.56
N GLU A 485 -19.83 9.00 18.56
CA GLU A 485 -18.63 9.77 18.21
C GLU A 485 -19.01 11.24 18.01
N ARG A 486 -18.19 12.15 18.53
CA ARG A 486 -18.37 13.61 18.38
C ARG A 486 -17.25 14.17 17.52
N LYS A 487 -17.61 15.02 16.56
CA LYS A 487 -16.68 15.75 15.68
C LYS A 487 -17.02 17.23 15.67
N ILE A 488 -16.00 18.08 15.67
CA ILE A 488 -16.16 19.51 15.41
C ILE A 488 -16.14 19.68 13.90
N SER A 489 -17.25 20.16 13.33
CA SER A 489 -17.51 20.15 11.89
C SER A 489 -17.43 21.55 11.26
N GLY A 490 -17.18 22.60 12.04
CA GLY A 490 -16.96 23.96 11.55
C GLY A 490 -17.13 25.03 12.63
N ILE A 491 -16.98 26.30 12.25
CA ILE A 491 -17.20 27.47 13.10
C ILE A 491 -18.21 28.39 12.42
N LEU A 492 -19.22 28.83 13.17
CA LEU A 492 -20.22 29.82 12.75
C LEU A 492 -19.86 31.19 13.35
N ASP A 493 -19.92 32.24 12.53
CA ASP A 493 -19.64 33.64 12.90
C ASP A 493 -18.33 33.85 13.68
N HIS A 494 -17.33 33.01 13.40
CA HIS A 494 -16.03 32.99 14.09
C HIS A 494 -16.09 32.80 15.61
N ARG A 495 -17.24 32.41 16.17
CA ARG A 495 -17.45 32.31 17.63
C ARG A 495 -18.11 31.01 18.10
N PHE A 496 -19.03 30.44 17.32
CA PHE A 496 -19.82 29.29 17.75
C PHE A 496 -19.38 28.02 17.01
N LEU A 497 -19.11 26.94 17.75
CA LEU A 497 -18.70 25.67 17.15
C LEU A 497 -19.91 24.94 16.55
N LYS A 498 -19.75 24.40 15.35
CA LYS A 498 -20.67 23.40 14.79
C LYS A 498 -20.19 22.03 15.23
N GLU A 499 -21.06 21.29 15.91
CA GLU A 499 -20.80 19.94 16.38
C GLU A 499 -21.58 18.94 15.54
N THR A 500 -20.96 17.83 15.19
CA THR A 500 -21.63 16.68 14.60
C THR A 500 -21.44 15.44 15.47
N TYR A 501 -22.54 14.75 15.74
CA TYR A 501 -22.58 13.49 16.47
C TYR A 501 -22.95 12.36 15.52
N ILE A 502 -22.23 11.25 15.63
CA ILE A 502 -22.46 10.03 14.84
C ILE A 502 -22.84 8.92 15.81
N TYR A 503 -24.07 8.43 15.68
CA TYR A 503 -24.63 7.36 16.49
C TYR A 503 -24.80 6.11 15.65
N GLN A 504 -24.33 4.96 16.15
CA GLN A 504 -24.72 3.65 15.64
C GLN A 504 -25.80 3.07 16.53
N MET A 505 -27.00 2.89 15.98
CA MET A 505 -28.21 2.56 16.72
C MET A 505 -28.83 1.27 16.20
N THR A 506 -29.45 0.51 17.09
CA THR A 506 -30.10 -0.76 16.79
C THR A 506 -31.50 -0.81 17.38
N VAL A 507 -32.45 -1.35 16.63
CA VAL A 507 -33.87 -1.46 17.00
C VAL A 507 -34.33 -2.90 16.86
N ARG A 508 -35.03 -3.44 17.87
CA ARG A 508 -35.61 -4.80 17.82
C ARG A 508 -36.72 -4.90 16.78
N LYS A 509 -36.74 -5.99 16.00
CA LYS A 509 -37.67 -6.17 14.89
C LYS A 509 -39.13 -6.32 15.34
N GLU A 510 -39.48 -7.08 16.37
CA GLU A 510 -40.84 -7.15 17.01
C GLU A 510 -42.06 -6.86 16.09
N GLY A 511 -42.08 -7.39 14.86
CA GLY A 511 -43.15 -7.14 13.87
C GLY A 511 -43.17 -5.75 13.19
N LYS A 512 -42.21 -4.87 13.49
CA LYS A 512 -42.07 -3.53 12.94
C LYS A 512 -41.43 -3.53 11.55
N ASN A 513 -41.87 -2.62 10.69
CA ASN A 513 -41.21 -2.37 9.40
C ASN A 513 -40.05 -1.35 9.54
N ILE A 514 -39.25 -1.19 8.48
CA ILE A 514 -38.08 -0.29 8.48
C ILE A 514 -38.50 1.18 8.71
N LYS A 515 -39.67 1.58 8.18
CA LYS A 515 -40.23 2.94 8.34
C LYS A 515 -40.55 3.23 9.81
N GLU A 516 -41.24 2.32 10.48
CA GLU A 516 -41.55 2.38 11.91
C GLU A 516 -40.30 2.39 12.78
N ALA A 517 -39.32 1.52 12.46
CA ALA A 517 -38.05 1.49 13.18
C ALA A 517 -37.26 2.81 13.04
N ARG A 518 -37.26 3.42 11.85
CA ARG A 518 -36.66 4.74 11.62
C ARG A 518 -37.41 5.83 12.40
N SER A 519 -38.75 5.83 12.34
CA SER A 519 -39.58 6.81 13.06
C SER A 519 -39.35 6.74 14.57
N LEU A 520 -39.12 5.55 15.12
CA LEU A 520 -38.74 5.38 16.53
C LEU A 520 -37.39 6.02 16.84
N ILE A 521 -36.38 5.85 15.97
CA ILE A 521 -35.07 6.51 16.14
C ILE A 521 -35.21 8.03 16.09
N PHE A 522 -35.98 8.55 15.14
CA PHE A 522 -36.19 9.99 15.03
C PHE A 522 -36.92 10.56 16.25
N ALA A 523 -37.99 9.89 16.72
CA ALA A 523 -38.71 10.27 17.92
C ALA A 523 -37.81 10.24 19.17
N PHE A 524 -36.94 9.22 19.27
CA PHE A 524 -35.95 9.13 20.32
C PHE A 524 -34.96 10.31 20.29
N LEU A 525 -34.36 10.62 19.14
CA LEU A 525 -33.45 11.76 19.00
C LEU A 525 -34.14 13.09 19.32
N LYS A 526 -35.39 13.28 18.87
CA LYS A 526 -36.19 14.48 19.12
C LYS A 526 -36.50 14.70 20.61
N LYS A 527 -36.55 13.63 21.42
CA LYS A 527 -36.74 13.72 22.88
C LYS A 527 -35.55 14.41 23.56
N TYR A 528 -34.33 14.15 23.10
CA TYR A 528 -33.10 14.74 23.64
C TYR A 528 -32.71 16.06 22.97
N LEU A 529 -33.10 16.21 21.71
CA LEU A 529 -32.85 17.40 20.90
C LEU A 529 -34.17 18.04 20.52
N HIS A 530 -34.62 18.96 21.38
CA HIS A 530 -35.80 19.77 21.11
C HIS A 530 -35.66 20.44 19.74
N ASN A 531 -36.76 20.45 18.97
CA ASN A 531 -36.85 21.01 17.61
C ASN A 531 -35.95 20.35 16.54
N LEU A 532 -35.56 19.08 16.68
CA LEU A 532 -34.82 18.34 15.63
C LEU A 532 -35.56 18.31 14.28
N ARG A 533 -34.85 18.64 13.19
CA ARG A 533 -35.32 18.49 11.79
C ARG A 533 -34.77 17.19 11.17
N ASP A 534 -35.63 16.46 10.46
CA ASP A 534 -35.24 15.29 9.67
C ASP A 534 -34.87 15.73 8.24
N PHE A 535 -33.56 15.77 7.95
CA PHE A 535 -33.05 16.23 6.66
C PHE A 535 -33.43 15.27 5.51
N ASN A 536 -33.44 13.96 5.74
CA ASN A 536 -33.73 12.96 4.71
C ASN A 536 -35.10 12.27 4.85
N GLY A 537 -35.88 12.62 5.87
CA GLY A 537 -37.18 12.00 6.17
C GLY A 537 -38.21 12.16 5.06
N GLY A 538 -38.30 13.33 4.45
CA GLY A 538 -39.26 13.60 3.37
C GLY A 538 -38.99 12.75 2.13
N MET A 539 -37.73 12.68 1.69
CA MET A 539 -37.32 11.90 0.52
C MET A 539 -37.50 10.38 0.73
N ILE A 540 -37.18 9.88 1.93
CA ILE A 540 -37.34 8.46 2.24
C ILE A 540 -38.83 8.09 2.33
N THR A 541 -39.65 8.94 2.91
CA THR A 541 -41.10 8.71 2.99
C THR A 541 -41.71 8.65 1.59
N ARG A 542 -41.36 9.61 0.73
CA ARG A 542 -41.77 9.60 -0.69
C ARG A 542 -41.31 8.34 -1.41
N THR A 543 -40.08 7.88 -1.19
CA THR A 543 -39.57 6.65 -1.82
C THR A 543 -40.41 5.42 -1.47
N TYR A 544 -40.82 5.27 -0.20
CA TYR A 544 -41.69 4.17 0.22
C TYR A 544 -43.12 4.31 -0.33
N GLU A 545 -43.67 5.52 -0.37
CA GLU A 545 -44.98 5.78 -0.99
C GLU A 545 -44.94 5.43 -2.49
N ASN A 546 -43.85 5.79 -3.17
CA ASN A 546 -43.65 5.51 -4.58
C ASN A 546 -43.58 4.00 -4.87
N LEU A 547 -42.82 3.25 -4.06
CA LEU A 547 -42.75 1.79 -4.15
C LEU A 547 -44.11 1.14 -3.87
N SER A 548 -44.82 1.58 -2.83
CA SER A 548 -46.16 1.06 -2.50
C SER A 548 -47.12 1.28 -3.66
N ARG A 549 -47.10 2.48 -4.25
CA ARG A 549 -47.95 2.82 -5.39
C ARG A 549 -47.60 2.03 -6.64
N LEU A 550 -46.31 1.82 -6.90
CA LEU A 550 -45.85 0.98 -8.01
C LEU A 550 -46.33 -0.48 -7.85
N LYS A 551 -46.25 -1.03 -6.63
CA LYS A 551 -46.77 -2.37 -6.31
C LYS A 551 -48.28 -2.48 -6.51
N GLU A 552 -49.03 -1.43 -6.16
CA GLU A 552 -50.48 -1.36 -6.42
C GLU A 552 -50.78 -1.36 -7.92
N LEU A 553 -50.06 -0.55 -8.72
CA LEU A 553 -50.27 -0.44 -10.16
C LEU A 553 -49.95 -1.76 -10.90
N LEU A 554 -48.95 -2.51 -10.44
CA LEU A 554 -48.50 -3.75 -11.07
C LEU A 554 -49.21 -5.02 -10.57
N ASN A 555 -50.22 -4.92 -9.69
CA ASN A 555 -50.94 -6.06 -9.10
C ASN A 555 -49.98 -7.12 -8.51
N ALA A 556 -49.18 -6.72 -7.50
CA ALA A 556 -48.00 -7.40 -6.91
C ALA A 556 -48.07 -8.89 -6.50
N LYS A 557 -49.14 -9.65 -6.77
CA LYS A 557 -49.28 -11.05 -6.30
C LYS A 557 -48.33 -12.05 -6.97
N THR A 558 -47.76 -11.75 -8.13
CA THR A 558 -46.94 -12.71 -8.90
C THR A 558 -45.45 -12.40 -8.98
N HIS A 559 -45.00 -11.16 -8.71
CA HIS A 559 -43.60 -10.73 -8.94
C HIS A 559 -43.04 -9.75 -7.89
N ASP A 560 -43.47 -9.85 -6.62
CA ASP A 560 -43.11 -8.86 -5.59
C ASP A 560 -41.58 -8.66 -5.42
N GLU A 561 -40.81 -9.76 -5.40
CA GLU A 561 -39.35 -9.72 -5.29
C GLU A 561 -38.68 -9.05 -6.50
N LEU A 562 -39.21 -9.28 -7.71
CA LEU A 562 -38.66 -8.71 -8.95
C LEU A 562 -38.95 -7.20 -9.03
N ILE A 563 -40.14 -6.78 -8.58
CA ILE A 563 -40.53 -5.36 -8.52
C ILE A 563 -39.63 -4.61 -7.54
N GLU A 564 -39.37 -5.19 -6.35
CA GLU A 564 -38.43 -4.59 -5.40
C GLU A 564 -37.00 -4.54 -5.94
N SER A 565 -36.51 -5.63 -6.54
CA SER A 565 -35.19 -5.66 -7.15
C SER A 565 -35.05 -4.63 -8.26
N TYR A 566 -36.10 -4.41 -9.05
CA TYR A 566 -36.16 -3.38 -10.08
C TYR A 566 -36.10 -1.98 -9.47
N PHE A 567 -36.98 -1.69 -8.52
CA PHE A 567 -37.07 -0.37 -7.91
C PHE A 567 -35.77 0.04 -7.20
N TYR A 568 -35.15 -0.89 -6.48
CA TYR A 568 -33.88 -0.63 -5.79
C TYR A 568 -32.65 -0.61 -6.70
N SER A 569 -32.77 -1.05 -7.96
CA SER A 569 -31.70 -0.94 -8.96
C SER A 569 -31.62 0.44 -9.64
N ILE A 570 -32.64 1.29 -9.45
CA ILE A 570 -32.68 2.65 -10.00
C ILE A 570 -31.52 3.48 -9.43
N THR A 571 -30.67 3.97 -10.32
CA THR A 571 -29.50 4.78 -10.04
C THR A 571 -29.56 6.09 -10.83
N PRO A 572 -29.38 7.26 -10.17
CA PRO A 572 -29.07 7.44 -8.76
C PRO A 572 -30.29 7.25 -7.83
N SER A 573 -30.06 6.79 -6.59
CA SER A 573 -31.14 6.32 -5.70
C SER A 573 -32.19 7.37 -5.31
N TYR A 574 -31.89 8.67 -5.42
CA TYR A 574 -32.90 9.72 -5.15
C TYR A 574 -34.02 9.73 -6.21
N GLN A 575 -33.75 9.22 -7.42
CA GLN A 575 -34.74 9.10 -8.49
C GLN A 575 -35.89 8.15 -8.12
N GLN A 576 -35.65 7.21 -7.20
CA GLN A 576 -36.67 6.29 -6.66
C GLN A 576 -37.86 7.03 -6.03
N GLY A 577 -37.65 8.23 -5.49
CA GLY A 577 -38.71 9.07 -4.92
C GLY A 577 -39.15 10.24 -5.80
N LEU A 578 -38.54 10.44 -6.98
CA LEU A 578 -38.84 11.55 -7.89
C LEU A 578 -39.61 11.10 -9.14
N ILE A 579 -39.29 9.92 -9.69
CA ILE A 579 -39.93 9.42 -10.90
C ILE A 579 -41.36 8.97 -10.57
N PRO A 580 -42.39 9.45 -11.29
CA PRO A 580 -43.77 9.02 -11.07
C PRO A 580 -43.95 7.49 -11.19
N PRO A 581 -44.77 6.85 -10.33
CA PRO A 581 -45.05 5.40 -10.39
C PRO A 581 -45.54 4.93 -11.76
N GLU A 582 -46.30 5.75 -12.46
CA GLU A 582 -46.89 5.46 -13.77
C GLU A 582 -45.81 5.30 -14.86
N ILE A 583 -44.72 6.07 -14.75
CA ILE A 583 -43.57 5.95 -15.65
C ILE A 583 -42.74 4.71 -15.30
N LEU A 584 -42.53 4.47 -14.00
CA LEU A 584 -41.83 3.26 -13.54
C LEU A 584 -42.57 1.99 -13.95
N GLN A 585 -43.90 1.99 -13.92
CA GLN A 585 -44.74 0.91 -14.43
C GLN A 585 -44.49 0.68 -15.92
N LYS A 586 -44.58 1.71 -16.76
CA LYS A 586 -44.37 1.60 -18.21
C LYS A 586 -42.97 1.06 -18.54
N HIS A 587 -41.94 1.51 -17.82
CA HIS A 587 -40.57 1.02 -18.01
C HIS A 587 -40.42 -0.44 -17.57
N PHE A 588 -41.02 -0.82 -16.44
CA PHE A 588 -41.02 -2.20 -15.96
C PHE A 588 -41.71 -3.16 -16.94
N GLU A 589 -42.87 -2.78 -17.49
CA GLU A 589 -43.60 -3.56 -18.49
C GLU A 589 -42.78 -3.80 -19.77
N ILE A 590 -42.00 -2.81 -20.20
CA ILE A 590 -41.10 -2.96 -21.36
C ILE A 590 -39.92 -3.85 -21.04
N SER A 591 -39.40 -3.74 -19.82
CA SER A 591 -38.33 -4.61 -19.36
C SER A 591 -38.77 -6.07 -19.29
N LEU A 592 -40.03 -6.35 -18.91
CA LEU A 592 -40.61 -7.69 -18.99
C LEU A 592 -40.76 -8.17 -20.44
N LYS A 593 -41.29 -7.33 -21.34
CA LYS A 593 -41.37 -7.65 -22.78
C LYS A 593 -40.00 -7.94 -23.40
N ALA A 594 -38.97 -7.26 -22.91
CA ALA A 594 -37.60 -7.48 -23.34
C ALA A 594 -37.06 -8.83 -22.87
N LEU A 595 -37.43 -9.27 -21.66
CA LEU A 595 -37.04 -10.57 -21.09
C LEU A 595 -37.78 -11.76 -21.72
N ASP A 596 -38.97 -11.54 -22.29
CA ASP A 596 -39.79 -12.58 -22.93
C ASP A 596 -39.31 -12.97 -24.36
N GLN A 597 -38.20 -12.42 -24.86
CA GLN A 597 -37.65 -12.75 -26.19
C GLN A 597 -36.80 -14.04 -26.19
N ASP A 598 -36.76 -14.74 -27.33
CA ASP A 598 -35.92 -15.93 -27.51
C ASP A 598 -34.44 -15.56 -27.76
N PHE A 599 -33.58 -15.70 -26.75
CA PHE A 599 -32.15 -15.36 -26.78
C PHE A 599 -31.24 -16.48 -27.35
N LEU A 600 -31.65 -17.14 -28.43
CA LEU A 600 -30.94 -18.30 -29.01
C LEU A 600 -29.59 -17.99 -29.69
N LEU A 601 -29.28 -16.71 -29.92
CA LEU A 601 -28.03 -16.22 -30.49
C LEU A 601 -27.58 -15.03 -29.63
N GLU A 602 -26.28 -14.84 -29.40
CA GLU A 602 -25.65 -13.73 -28.65
C GLU A 602 -26.01 -12.34 -29.24
N LYS A 603 -27.27 -11.94 -29.16
CA LYS A 603 -27.82 -10.71 -29.72
C LYS A 603 -28.36 -9.85 -28.58
N THR A 604 -27.96 -8.59 -28.61
CA THR A 604 -28.47 -7.54 -27.73
C THR A 604 -29.79 -7.02 -28.30
N HIS A 605 -30.85 -7.06 -27.49
CA HIS A 605 -32.17 -6.55 -27.87
C HIS A 605 -32.42 -5.21 -27.19
N ILE A 606 -32.85 -4.22 -27.96
CA ILE A 606 -33.13 -2.85 -27.50
C ILE A 606 -34.60 -2.55 -27.71
N PHE A 607 -35.26 -2.08 -26.65
CA PHE A 607 -36.64 -1.64 -26.65
C PHE A 607 -36.72 -0.16 -26.28
N LYS A 608 -37.53 0.59 -27.01
CA LYS A 608 -37.74 2.02 -26.80
C LYS A 608 -39.24 2.33 -26.73
N THR A 609 -39.64 3.16 -25.77
CA THR A 609 -40.94 3.84 -25.81
C THR A 609 -40.81 5.29 -25.36
N ALA A 610 -41.84 6.09 -25.60
CA ALA A 610 -42.00 7.43 -25.05
C ALA A 610 -43.20 7.48 -24.09
N ALA A 611 -43.06 8.17 -22.97
CA ALA A 611 -44.13 8.42 -22.01
C ALA A 611 -43.97 9.78 -21.33
N GLU A 612 -45.00 10.63 -21.35
CA GLU A 612 -45.13 11.82 -20.49
C GLU A 612 -43.86 12.67 -20.36
N ASN A 613 -43.28 13.08 -21.49
CA ASN A 613 -42.03 13.84 -21.58
C ASN A 613 -40.78 13.12 -21.04
N GLN A 614 -40.75 11.79 -21.16
CA GLN A 614 -39.55 10.96 -21.02
C GLN A 614 -39.45 9.91 -22.13
N ILE A 615 -38.22 9.53 -22.49
CA ILE A 615 -37.91 8.38 -23.33
C ILE A 615 -37.42 7.25 -22.42
N LEU A 616 -38.01 6.08 -22.60
CA LEU A 616 -37.72 4.89 -21.82
C LEU A 616 -37.00 3.88 -22.73
N PHE A 617 -35.84 3.41 -22.29
CA PHE A 617 -35.06 2.37 -22.95
C PHE A 617 -34.94 1.14 -22.05
N SER A 618 -35.00 -0.04 -22.65
CA SER A 618 -34.67 -1.31 -22.01
C SER A 618 -33.83 -2.16 -22.95
N ILE A 619 -32.65 -2.54 -22.50
CA ILE A 619 -31.64 -3.29 -23.25
C ILE A 619 -31.43 -4.61 -22.52
N VAL A 620 -31.57 -5.73 -23.23
CA VAL A 620 -31.31 -7.08 -22.67
C VAL A 620 -30.24 -7.77 -23.49
N SER A 621 -29.22 -8.31 -22.82
CA SER A 621 -28.14 -9.06 -23.46
C SER A 621 -27.64 -10.20 -22.58
N THR A 622 -27.25 -11.30 -23.23
CA THR A 622 -26.50 -12.42 -22.62
C THR A 622 -25.01 -12.08 -22.45
N ASN A 623 -24.49 -11.07 -23.17
CA ASN A 623 -23.09 -10.68 -23.14
C ASN A 623 -22.82 -9.57 -22.09
N GLU A 624 -22.31 -9.96 -20.93
CA GLU A 624 -21.98 -9.05 -19.82
C GLU A 624 -20.96 -7.95 -20.21
N LYS A 625 -20.11 -8.19 -21.23
CA LYS A 625 -19.09 -7.22 -21.65
C LYS A 625 -19.70 -6.01 -22.38
N GLU A 626 -20.72 -6.24 -23.20
CA GLU A 626 -21.39 -5.16 -23.95
C GLU A 626 -22.13 -4.21 -23.00
N ILE A 627 -22.85 -4.76 -22.03
CA ILE A 627 -23.57 -3.94 -21.04
C ILE A 627 -22.60 -3.13 -20.16
N LYS A 628 -21.46 -3.73 -19.77
CA LYS A 628 -20.41 -3.01 -19.02
C LYS A 628 -19.73 -1.91 -19.84
N GLN A 629 -19.75 -2.00 -21.16
CA GLN A 629 -19.23 -0.96 -22.05
C GLN A 629 -20.23 0.20 -22.16
N LEU A 630 -21.52 -0.10 -22.35
CA LEU A 630 -22.59 0.90 -22.38
C LEU A 630 -22.73 1.67 -21.06
N GLN A 631 -22.56 1.00 -19.92
CA GLN A 631 -22.58 1.65 -18.60
C GLN A 631 -21.43 2.65 -18.37
N LYS A 632 -20.33 2.54 -19.14
CA LYS A 632 -19.16 3.41 -19.01
C LYS A 632 -19.21 4.62 -19.94
N GLU A 633 -20.24 4.74 -20.80
CA GLU A 633 -20.34 5.88 -21.69
C GLU A 633 -20.68 7.16 -20.91
N PRO A 634 -19.80 8.19 -20.96
CA PRO A 634 -19.92 9.39 -20.14
C PRO A 634 -21.11 10.29 -20.53
N SER A 635 -21.65 10.12 -21.73
CA SER A 635 -22.82 10.84 -22.24
C SER A 635 -24.13 10.51 -21.51
N LEU A 636 -24.23 9.34 -20.88
CA LEU A 636 -25.42 8.87 -20.15
C LEU A 636 -25.32 9.14 -18.64
N ALA A 637 -24.26 9.82 -18.19
CA ALA A 637 -23.98 10.11 -16.79
C ALA A 637 -24.41 11.52 -16.35
N SER A 638 -25.54 12.02 -16.87
CA SER A 638 -26.14 13.28 -16.39
C SER A 638 -26.99 13.04 -15.13
N ASP A 639 -27.01 14.02 -14.21
CA ASP A 639 -27.78 13.95 -12.96
C ASP A 639 -29.31 13.82 -13.19
N GLY A 640 -29.78 14.10 -14.42
CA GLY A 640 -31.18 13.99 -14.82
C GLY A 640 -31.60 12.60 -15.30
N ILE A 641 -30.67 11.73 -15.67
CA ILE A 641 -30.95 10.42 -16.27
C ILE A 641 -30.99 9.35 -15.18
N ALA A 642 -32.06 8.54 -15.15
CA ALA A 642 -32.12 7.37 -14.29
C ALA A 642 -31.74 6.12 -15.08
N SER A 643 -30.86 5.32 -14.51
CA SER A 643 -30.40 4.04 -15.05
C SER A 643 -30.83 2.89 -14.15
N ILE A 644 -31.14 1.75 -14.76
CA ILE A 644 -31.62 0.54 -14.13
C ILE A 644 -30.69 -0.58 -14.59
N SER A 645 -30.07 -1.31 -13.67
CA SER A 645 -29.18 -2.41 -14.01
C SER A 645 -29.50 -3.61 -13.15
N MET A 646 -29.94 -4.70 -13.78
CA MET A 646 -30.33 -5.92 -13.08
C MET A 646 -29.75 -7.14 -13.80
N LYS A 647 -29.51 -8.20 -13.04
CA LYS A 647 -29.17 -9.52 -13.58
C LYS A 647 -30.29 -10.49 -13.21
N ILE A 648 -30.94 -11.07 -14.21
CA ILE A 648 -32.04 -12.01 -14.06
C ILE A 648 -31.59 -13.32 -14.71
N PHE A 649 -31.24 -14.31 -13.88
CA PHE A 649 -30.57 -15.54 -14.32
C PHE A 649 -29.28 -15.25 -15.13
N ASP A 650 -29.24 -15.68 -16.40
CA ASP A 650 -28.12 -15.46 -17.33
C ASP A 650 -28.28 -14.19 -18.18
N LEU A 651 -29.39 -13.47 -18.03
CA LEU A 651 -29.69 -12.24 -18.76
C LEU A 651 -29.30 -11.02 -17.93
N ASN A 652 -28.66 -10.06 -18.60
CA ASN A 652 -28.37 -8.76 -18.03
C ASN A 652 -29.33 -7.74 -18.65
N LEU A 653 -30.05 -7.02 -17.80
CA LEU A 653 -31.01 -5.98 -18.15
C LEU A 653 -30.39 -4.62 -17.81
N LEU A 654 -30.34 -3.73 -18.80
CA LEU A 654 -29.92 -2.34 -18.65
C LEU A 654 -31.03 -1.44 -19.18
N GLY A 655 -31.61 -0.61 -18.32
CA GLY A 655 -32.66 0.33 -18.67
C GLY A 655 -32.24 1.78 -18.43
N TYR A 656 -32.79 2.69 -19.23
CA TYR A 656 -32.64 4.14 -19.04
C TYR A 656 -33.99 4.83 -19.09
N ILE A 657 -34.13 5.86 -18.26
CA ILE A 657 -35.28 6.78 -18.22
C ILE A 657 -34.70 8.19 -18.41
N ILE A 658 -34.99 8.78 -19.56
CA ILE A 658 -34.35 10.01 -20.05
C ILE A 658 -35.41 11.11 -20.22
N PRO A 659 -35.32 12.25 -19.53
CA PRO A 659 -36.19 13.41 -19.75
C PRO A 659 -35.99 14.03 -21.14
N TYR A 660 -37.04 14.58 -21.77
CA TYR A 660 -36.87 15.23 -23.08
C TYR A 660 -35.91 16.43 -23.06
N SER A 661 -35.77 17.11 -21.92
CA SER A 661 -34.83 18.21 -21.74
C SER A 661 -33.35 17.80 -21.85
N GLU A 662 -33.05 16.52 -21.71
CA GLU A 662 -31.70 15.97 -21.76
C GLU A 662 -31.39 15.32 -23.13
N ILE A 663 -32.34 15.32 -24.08
CA ILE A 663 -32.19 14.65 -25.38
C ILE A 663 -31.18 15.36 -26.29
N ASP A 664 -31.16 16.70 -26.31
CA ASP A 664 -30.21 17.47 -27.13
C ASP A 664 -28.74 17.21 -26.75
N ALA A 665 -28.50 16.79 -25.50
CA ALA A 665 -27.17 16.39 -25.02
C ALA A 665 -26.77 14.98 -25.50
N ILE A 666 -27.72 14.15 -25.92
CA ILE A 666 -27.52 12.75 -26.34
C ILE A 666 -27.39 12.63 -27.87
N GLU A 667 -28.02 13.52 -28.65
CA GLU A 667 -27.92 13.52 -30.13
C GLU A 667 -26.49 13.79 -30.67
N THR A 668 -25.57 14.28 -29.83
CA THR A 668 -24.15 14.47 -30.19
C THR A 668 -23.28 13.22 -29.99
N VAL A 669 -23.87 12.09 -29.61
CA VAL A 669 -23.16 10.85 -29.28
C VAL A 669 -23.35 9.85 -30.41
N ASP A 670 -22.38 9.80 -31.32
CA ASP A 670 -22.32 8.87 -32.47
C ASP A 670 -22.46 7.37 -32.11
N GLY A 671 -22.42 6.99 -30.83
CA GLY A 671 -22.54 5.62 -30.34
C GLY A 671 -23.97 5.11 -30.14
N LEU A 672 -24.94 5.99 -29.84
CA LEU A 672 -26.34 5.57 -29.69
C LEU A 672 -27.07 5.53 -31.04
N THR A 673 -26.71 6.39 -31.99
CA THR A 673 -27.21 6.35 -33.38
C THR A 673 -26.63 5.24 -34.23
N THR A 674 -25.56 4.56 -33.79
CA THR A 674 -25.12 3.31 -34.44
C THR A 674 -25.82 2.07 -33.89
N PHE A 675 -26.57 2.19 -32.78
CA PHE A 675 -27.35 1.11 -32.17
C PHE A 675 -28.88 1.32 -32.24
N VAL A 676 -29.35 2.54 -32.51
CA VAL A 676 -30.72 2.90 -32.92
C VAL A 676 -30.83 2.82 -34.43
#